data_AF-A0A7X6XGA1-F1
#
_entry.id   AF-A0A7X6XGA1-F1
#
_cell.length_a   1.000
_cell.length_b   1.000
_cell.length_c   1.000
_cell.angle_alpha   90.00
_cell.angle_beta   90.00
_cell.angle_gamma   90.00
#
_symmetry.space_group_name_H-M   'P 1'
#
loop_
_entity.id
_entity.type
_entity.pdbx_description
1 polymer ?
#
loop_
_entity_poly.entity_id
_entity_poly.type
_entity_poly.pdbx_seq_one_letter_code
_entity_poly.pdbx_strand_id
1 'polypeptide(L)'
;MSLALYYIICGILSLLVITGIWMMTKVKTSVNGNLLSAFSLFAGVVVTLVFYNILSVIYIYLFMLIGTFIGFVMYRRVKMIQMPQMVALLNGVGGAASAIVGALSLLGVGIAETEYFVFSNVTASLAFVIGMITLVGSLIAAGKLHRILPQKPVVWKNHGAITKFTLLGSAVAVLLAVFIGSTVPIISEPYFILFFGFLFSASFGYVFAIRVGGADMPITISLLNSLSGVAGAVAGMAIGHILLVAVGGVVGASGLLLTQIMCRAMNRSLMDILTGNSSIKKPKTKLQDVSTEVKVEHKTTPLITEKPKKVKVKTAANVLATAKSVIIVPGYGMALAQAQHLVKQLVDQLEQNGAEVKYAIHPVAGRMPGHMNVLLAEADVSYEQLYEMDAVNYEFKNVDAVVVIGANDVLNPAARDAKDTPIYGMPILNVDEAKEVIICNFDLNPGYAGVDNPLYQRTEGIYLQLGDAKKTIQQLLMDYNKAKADLKDVSTKDVNKKDLGATTVLANAKSVIIVPGYGMALAQAQHLVKQLADQLELNGADVKYAIHPVAGRMPGHMNVLLAEADVSYEQLYEMDAMNDEFKNVDAVVVIGANDVLNPAARDAKDTPIYGMPILNVDQAKEVIICNFDLNPGYAGVNNPLYERTEGMHLKLGDAKETLRELLTELQDDQPTFDTEFETDLDKQAPIAGAVLAAAHSVIIVPGYGMALAQAQHLVKQLADQLELNGAVVKYAIHPVAGRMPGHMNVLLAEADVSYEQLYEMDVMNDEFKSVDAVVVIGANDVLNPAARDAVDTPIYGMPILNVDQAKDVIICNFDLNPGYAGVENPLYQRDEGVILKLGDAKETIQQLLTELRNAQSAVDTNITSDVKNLDPMAAGVLAAAHSVIIVPGYGMALAQAQHLVKQLADQLELNGAQVKYVIHPVAGRMPGHMNVLLAEADVSYEQLYEMDAMNDEFESVDAVVVIGANDVLNPAARDAVDTPIYGMPILNVDQAKEVIICNFDLKPGYAGVENPLYERTEGVYLKLGDAKETLQDLLKELIHIQNSGNLQQ
;
A
#
# COMPACT_ATOMS: atom_id res chain seq x y z
N MET A 1 49.44 -8.62 13.85
CA MET A 1 48.60 -8.11 14.97
C MET A 1 49.04 -8.81 16.25
N SER A 2 49.15 -8.11 17.38
CA SER A 2 49.49 -8.76 18.65
C SER A 2 48.29 -9.53 19.21
N LEU A 3 48.53 -10.59 19.99
CA LEU A 3 47.47 -11.41 20.59
C LEU A 3 46.57 -10.58 21.53
N ALA A 4 47.17 -9.68 22.30
CA ALA A 4 46.43 -8.77 23.18
C ALA A 4 45.48 -7.85 22.38
N LEU A 5 45.94 -7.29 21.26
CA LEU A 5 45.11 -6.44 20.40
C LEU A 5 43.96 -7.24 19.77
N TYR A 6 44.22 -8.47 19.31
CA TYR A 6 43.20 -9.37 18.78
C TYR A 6 42.08 -9.63 19.80
N TYR A 7 42.43 -9.99 21.05
CA TYR A 7 41.43 -10.24 22.09
C TYR A 7 40.62 -9.00 22.48
N ILE A 8 41.24 -7.83 22.52
CA ILE A 8 40.52 -6.56 22.76
C ILE A 8 39.49 -6.32 21.65
N ILE A 9 39.89 -6.48 20.38
CA ILE A 9 38.99 -6.32 19.23
C ILE A 9 37.85 -7.34 19.30
N CYS A 10 38.13 -8.62 19.57
CA CYS A 10 37.08 -9.63 19.74
C CYS A 10 36.09 -9.30 20.86
N GLY A 11 36.59 -8.76 21.99
CA GLY A 11 35.75 -8.29 23.09
C GLY A 11 34.82 -7.15 22.66
N ILE A 12 35.36 -6.15 21.95
CA ILE A 12 34.57 -5.02 21.42
C ILE A 12 33.51 -5.54 20.44
N LEU A 13 33.88 -6.37 19.47
CA LEU A 13 32.94 -6.91 18.48
C LEU A 13 31.81 -7.71 19.15
N SER A 14 32.14 -8.50 20.17
CA SER A 14 31.13 -9.25 20.94
C SER A 14 30.16 -8.31 21.67
N LEU A 15 30.66 -7.22 22.26
CA LEU A 15 29.81 -6.20 22.88
C LEU A 15 28.92 -5.51 21.85
N LEU A 16 29.42 -5.19 20.66
CA LEU A 16 28.61 -4.61 19.58
C LEU A 16 27.48 -5.55 19.13
N VAL A 17 27.72 -6.86 19.07
CA VAL A 17 26.65 -7.84 18.77
C VAL A 17 25.61 -7.85 19.89
N ILE A 18 26.02 -7.84 21.16
CA ILE A 18 25.08 -7.79 22.30
C ILE A 18 24.25 -6.50 22.28
N THR A 19 24.91 -5.35 22.05
CA THR A 19 24.23 -4.05 21.92
C THR A 19 23.27 -4.05 20.73
N GLY A 20 23.67 -4.61 19.60
CA GLY A 20 22.81 -4.76 18.42
C GLY A 20 21.56 -5.59 18.72
N ILE A 21 21.71 -6.75 19.39
CA ILE A 21 20.58 -7.58 19.85
C ILE A 21 19.68 -6.82 20.82
N TRP A 22 20.25 -6.08 21.77
CA TRP A 22 19.47 -5.25 22.69
C TRP A 22 18.69 -4.17 21.95
N MET A 23 19.28 -3.52 20.95
CA MET A 23 18.61 -2.52 20.12
C MET A 23 17.47 -3.12 19.28
N MET A 24 17.58 -4.38 18.87
CA MET A 24 16.51 -5.11 18.16
C MET A 24 15.29 -5.43 19.03
N THR A 25 15.40 -5.29 20.36
CA THR A 25 14.23 -5.44 21.26
C THR A 25 13.27 -4.25 21.21
N LYS A 26 13.68 -3.12 20.60
CA LYS A 26 12.87 -1.90 20.48
C LYS A 26 12.69 -1.55 19.01
N VAL A 27 11.43 -1.33 18.59
CA VAL A 27 11.06 -1.04 17.19
C VAL A 27 11.89 0.12 16.61
N LYS A 28 11.95 1.27 17.31
CA LYS A 28 12.66 2.48 16.86
C LYS A 28 14.15 2.27 16.57
N THR A 29 14.81 1.35 17.27
CA THR A 29 16.26 1.11 17.13
C THR A 29 16.58 -0.19 16.38
N SER A 30 15.57 -0.94 15.94
CA SER A 30 15.74 -2.30 15.43
C SER A 30 16.62 -2.36 14.18
N VAL A 31 16.38 -1.46 13.21
CA VAL A 31 17.19 -1.36 11.98
C VAL A 31 18.65 -1.07 12.30
N ASN A 32 18.90 -0.08 13.17
CA ASN A 32 20.26 0.27 13.60
C ASN A 32 20.93 -0.87 14.37
N GLY A 33 20.18 -1.61 15.19
CA GLY A 33 20.67 -2.77 15.92
C GLY A 33 21.09 -3.92 15.00
N ASN A 34 20.31 -4.16 13.93
CA ASN A 34 20.65 -5.14 12.91
C ASN A 34 21.89 -4.71 12.10
N LEU A 35 21.96 -3.46 11.67
CA LEU A 35 23.13 -2.92 10.96
C LEU A 35 24.41 -3.00 11.82
N LEU A 36 24.31 -2.68 13.11
CA LEU A 36 25.43 -2.78 14.05
C LEU A 36 25.92 -4.23 14.19
N SER A 37 24.98 -5.18 14.29
CA SER A 37 25.30 -6.61 14.38
C SER A 37 25.95 -7.12 13.09
N ALA A 38 25.41 -6.74 11.93
CA ALA A 38 25.95 -7.11 10.62
C ALA A 38 27.36 -6.54 10.40
N PHE A 39 27.58 -5.27 10.75
CA PHE A 39 28.91 -4.65 10.71
C PHE A 39 29.89 -5.37 11.63
N SER A 40 29.48 -5.68 12.87
CA SER A 40 30.34 -6.37 13.82
C SER A 40 30.76 -7.77 13.33
N LEU A 41 29.82 -8.53 12.75
CA LEU A 41 30.10 -9.84 12.16
C LEU A 41 31.03 -9.74 10.94
N PHE A 42 30.79 -8.77 10.05
CA PHE A 42 31.67 -8.52 8.90
C PHE A 42 33.10 -8.14 9.34
N ALA A 43 33.22 -7.21 10.29
CA ALA A 43 34.48 -6.84 10.89
C ALA A 43 35.17 -8.05 11.56
N GLY A 44 34.39 -8.93 12.20
CA GLY A 44 34.88 -10.20 12.74
C GLY A 44 35.55 -11.09 11.69
N VAL A 45 34.93 -11.25 10.51
CA VAL A 45 35.51 -11.99 9.38
C VAL A 45 36.84 -11.37 8.96
N VAL A 46 36.89 -10.04 8.77
CA VAL A 46 38.10 -9.32 8.37
C VAL A 46 39.22 -9.48 9.41
N VAL A 47 38.91 -9.31 10.69
CA VAL A 47 39.85 -9.45 11.80
C VAL A 47 40.43 -10.87 11.85
N THR A 48 39.61 -11.91 11.62
CA THR A 48 40.06 -13.29 11.54
C THR A 48 41.01 -13.51 10.36
N LEU A 49 40.69 -13.00 9.17
CA LEU A 49 41.56 -13.14 7.99
C LEU A 49 42.94 -12.50 8.20
N VAL A 50 42.97 -11.32 8.84
CA VAL A 50 44.21 -10.58 9.15
C VAL A 50 45.02 -11.29 10.24
N PHE A 51 44.35 -11.73 11.33
CA PHE A 51 45.04 -12.35 12.47
C PHE A 51 45.78 -13.64 12.08
N TYR A 52 45.10 -14.52 11.33
CA TYR A 52 45.67 -15.78 10.89
C TYR A 52 46.54 -15.66 9.61
N ASN A 53 46.71 -14.44 9.07
CA ASN A 53 47.49 -14.17 7.87
C ASN A 53 47.04 -14.99 6.65
N ILE A 54 45.73 -15.11 6.46
CA ILE A 54 45.10 -15.91 5.40
C ILE A 54 44.40 -15.06 4.33
N LEU A 55 44.71 -13.76 4.26
CA LEU A 55 44.20 -12.84 3.24
C LEU A 55 44.57 -13.26 1.81
N SER A 56 45.68 -13.97 1.61
CA SER A 56 46.11 -14.42 0.28
C SER A 56 45.40 -15.69 -0.19
N VAL A 57 44.58 -16.33 0.64
CA VAL A 57 43.94 -17.61 0.31
C VAL A 57 42.69 -17.37 -0.54
N ILE A 58 42.86 -17.36 -1.86
CA ILE A 58 41.80 -17.02 -2.82
C ILE A 58 40.54 -17.89 -2.70
N TYR A 59 40.69 -19.16 -2.32
CA TYR A 59 39.57 -20.09 -2.17
C TYR A 59 38.54 -19.63 -1.11
N ILE A 60 38.97 -18.90 -0.06
CA ILE A 60 38.05 -18.37 0.95
C ILE A 60 37.07 -17.38 0.31
N TYR A 61 37.57 -16.47 -0.52
CA TYR A 61 36.74 -15.48 -1.22
C TYR A 61 35.78 -16.13 -2.22
N LEU A 62 36.21 -17.20 -2.91
CA LEU A 62 35.34 -17.95 -3.81
C LEU A 62 34.15 -18.56 -3.05
N PHE A 63 34.40 -19.24 -1.93
CA PHE A 63 33.31 -19.83 -1.13
C PHE A 63 32.44 -18.77 -0.43
N MET A 64 33.03 -17.65 0.03
CA MET A 64 32.25 -16.51 0.54
C MET A 64 31.35 -15.91 -0.53
N LEU A 65 31.85 -15.77 -1.77
CA LEU A 65 31.07 -15.27 -2.89
C LEU A 65 29.91 -16.20 -3.24
N ILE A 66 30.16 -17.52 -3.30
CA ILE A 66 29.10 -18.51 -3.54
C ILE A 66 28.05 -18.45 -2.43
N GLY A 67 28.46 -18.43 -1.16
CA GLY A 67 27.54 -18.33 -0.02
C GLY A 67 26.73 -17.04 -0.03
N THR A 68 27.37 -15.91 -0.33
CA THR A 68 26.72 -14.60 -0.45
C THR A 68 25.73 -14.57 -1.61
N PHE A 69 26.10 -15.13 -2.76
CA PHE A 69 25.23 -15.22 -3.94
C PHE A 69 23.99 -16.05 -3.64
N ILE A 70 24.15 -17.25 -3.08
CA ILE A 70 23.02 -18.11 -2.67
C ILE A 70 22.14 -17.37 -1.66
N GLY A 71 22.75 -16.77 -0.64
CA GLY A 71 22.02 -15.99 0.38
C GLY A 71 21.24 -14.82 -0.22
N PHE A 72 21.83 -14.09 -1.16
CA PHE A 72 21.19 -12.96 -1.85
C PHE A 72 20.01 -13.40 -2.72
N VAL A 73 20.18 -14.48 -3.50
CA VAL A 73 19.10 -15.06 -4.31
C VAL A 73 17.94 -15.52 -3.43
N MET A 74 18.23 -16.17 -2.30
CA MET A 74 17.20 -16.60 -1.34
C MET A 74 16.49 -15.39 -0.72
N TYR A 75 17.23 -14.37 -0.29
CA TYR A 75 16.68 -13.12 0.23
C TYR A 75 15.70 -12.44 -0.74
N ARG A 76 16.03 -12.36 -2.04
CA ARG A 76 15.14 -11.71 -3.02
C ARG A 76 13.90 -12.51 -3.39
N ARG A 77 13.91 -13.84 -3.23
CA ARG A 77 12.83 -14.73 -3.70
C ARG A 77 11.85 -15.17 -2.61
N VAL A 78 12.24 -15.12 -1.34
CA VAL A 78 11.41 -15.61 -0.22
C VAL A 78 10.31 -14.60 0.10
N LYS A 79 9.06 -15.05 0.11
CA LYS A 79 7.91 -14.24 0.54
C LYS A 79 7.85 -14.12 2.06
N MET A 80 7.27 -13.05 2.61
CA MET A 80 7.18 -12.84 4.07
C MET A 80 6.46 -13.99 4.81
N ILE A 81 5.44 -14.60 4.20
CA ILE A 81 4.76 -15.78 4.75
C ILE A 81 5.66 -17.02 4.88
N GLN A 82 6.77 -17.06 4.13
CA GLN A 82 7.73 -18.16 4.09
C GLN A 82 8.93 -17.98 5.04
N MET A 83 8.99 -16.86 5.76
CA MET A 83 10.07 -16.56 6.70
C MET A 83 10.31 -17.65 7.76
N PRO A 84 9.29 -18.31 8.36
CA PRO A 84 9.52 -19.34 9.37
C PRO A 84 10.40 -20.51 8.88
N GLN A 85 10.12 -21.06 7.70
CA GLN A 85 10.93 -22.14 7.14
C GLN A 85 12.30 -21.67 6.65
N MET A 86 12.41 -20.41 6.22
CA MET A 86 13.68 -19.83 5.80
C MET A 86 14.63 -19.69 7.00
N VAL A 87 14.12 -19.19 8.13
CA VAL A 87 14.88 -19.11 9.40
C VAL A 87 15.33 -20.51 9.85
N ALA A 88 14.44 -21.50 9.78
CA ALA A 88 14.81 -22.89 10.08
C ALA A 88 15.95 -23.36 9.17
N LEU A 89 15.86 -23.14 7.86
CA LEU A 89 16.88 -23.57 6.90
C LEU A 89 18.24 -22.89 7.16
N LEU A 90 18.28 -21.57 7.35
CA LEU A 90 19.51 -20.83 7.67
C LEU A 90 20.13 -21.30 8.98
N ASN A 91 19.31 -21.57 9.99
CA ASN A 91 19.77 -22.12 11.25
C ASN A 91 20.40 -23.51 11.08
N GLY A 92 19.80 -24.35 10.22
CA GLY A 92 20.37 -25.65 9.85
C GLY A 92 21.76 -25.52 9.21
N VAL A 93 21.95 -24.53 8.33
CA VAL A 93 23.25 -24.24 7.71
C VAL A 93 24.29 -23.80 8.77
N GLY A 94 23.89 -22.98 9.75
CA GLY A 94 24.77 -22.63 10.89
C GLY A 94 25.17 -23.85 11.75
N GLY A 95 24.23 -24.77 11.97
CA GLY A 95 24.51 -26.07 12.61
C GLY A 95 25.48 -26.91 11.79
N ALA A 96 25.31 -26.98 10.47
CA ALA A 96 26.21 -27.69 9.57
C ALA A 96 27.63 -27.09 9.58
N ALA A 97 27.77 -25.77 9.58
CA ALA A 97 29.07 -25.11 9.67
C ALA A 97 29.80 -25.48 10.97
N SER A 98 29.10 -25.45 12.10
CA SER A 98 29.65 -25.88 13.40
C SER A 98 30.04 -27.36 13.41
N ALA A 99 29.23 -28.21 12.76
CA ALA A 99 29.54 -29.63 12.64
C ALA A 99 30.79 -29.87 11.79
N ILE A 100 30.93 -29.18 10.65
CA ILE A 100 32.12 -29.29 9.79
C ILE A 100 33.37 -28.84 10.56
N VAL A 101 33.31 -27.73 11.30
CA VAL A 101 34.44 -27.28 12.14
C VAL A 101 34.80 -28.32 13.20
N GLY A 102 33.81 -28.89 13.91
CA GLY A 102 34.04 -29.98 14.88
C GLY A 102 34.64 -31.23 14.24
N ALA A 103 34.19 -31.61 13.04
CA ALA A 103 34.71 -32.77 12.33
C ALA A 103 36.16 -32.58 11.86
N LEU A 104 36.47 -31.42 11.27
CA LEU A 104 37.84 -31.07 10.86
C LEU A 104 38.79 -31.02 12.05
N SER A 105 38.31 -30.49 13.19
CA SER A 105 39.07 -30.46 14.43
C SER A 105 39.37 -31.88 14.94
N LEU A 106 38.39 -32.80 14.96
CA LEU A 106 38.64 -34.21 15.31
C LEU A 106 39.63 -34.93 14.38
N LEU A 107 39.66 -34.55 13.11
CA LEU A 107 40.61 -35.09 12.13
C LEU A 107 42.02 -34.48 12.24
N GLY A 108 42.23 -33.55 13.18
CA GLY A 108 43.50 -32.84 13.36
C GLY A 108 43.78 -31.80 12.26
N VAL A 109 42.78 -31.44 11.45
CA VAL A 109 42.95 -30.47 10.36
C VAL A 109 42.87 -29.05 10.93
N GLY A 110 43.97 -28.31 10.80
CA GLY A 110 44.01 -26.88 11.15
C GLY A 110 44.15 -26.58 12.65
N ILE A 111 44.55 -27.57 13.48
CA ILE A 111 44.86 -27.36 14.90
C ILE A 111 46.38 -27.34 15.11
N ALA A 112 46.90 -26.36 15.85
CA ALA A 112 48.26 -26.40 16.39
C ALA A 112 48.35 -27.46 17.52
N GLU A 113 49.53 -28.02 17.79
CA GLU A 113 49.72 -28.92 18.94
C GLU A 113 49.21 -28.27 20.24
N THR A 114 48.19 -28.85 20.86
CA THR A 114 47.59 -28.33 22.10
C THR A 114 48.01 -29.17 23.29
N GLU A 115 48.37 -28.54 24.41
CA GLU A 115 48.60 -29.25 25.69
C GLU A 115 47.31 -29.88 26.25
N TYR A 116 46.14 -29.46 25.77
CA TYR A 116 44.82 -29.89 26.23
C TYR A 116 44.07 -30.74 25.19
N PHE A 117 44.74 -31.74 24.62
CA PHE A 117 44.21 -32.59 23.54
C PHE A 117 42.83 -33.19 23.84
N VAL A 118 42.61 -33.69 25.06
CA VAL A 118 41.32 -34.25 25.47
C VAL A 118 40.20 -33.21 25.44
N PHE A 119 40.47 -31.98 25.89
CA PHE A 119 39.49 -30.89 25.87
C PHE A 119 39.10 -30.52 24.43
N SER A 120 40.10 -30.38 23.56
CA SER A 120 39.88 -30.10 22.13
C SER A 120 39.01 -31.19 21.49
N ASN A 121 39.36 -32.47 21.66
CA ASN A 121 38.61 -33.58 21.07
C ASN A 121 37.17 -33.67 21.58
N VAL A 122 36.96 -33.52 22.89
CA VAL A 122 35.62 -33.59 23.48
C VAL A 122 34.76 -32.42 23.00
N THR A 123 35.30 -31.20 22.97
CA THR A 123 34.57 -30.04 22.48
C THR A 123 34.32 -30.13 20.97
N ALA A 124 35.28 -30.60 20.18
CA ALA A 124 35.10 -30.85 18.74
C ALA A 124 34.00 -31.88 18.45
N SER A 125 33.98 -33.00 19.18
CA SER A 125 32.95 -34.03 19.07
C SER A 125 31.57 -33.50 19.52
N LEU A 126 31.53 -32.70 20.58
CA LEU A 126 30.30 -32.07 21.04
C LEU A 126 29.76 -31.05 20.02
N ALA A 127 30.62 -30.23 19.41
CA ALA A 127 30.24 -29.31 18.34
C ALA A 127 29.69 -30.06 17.12
N PHE A 128 30.34 -31.17 16.75
CA PHE A 128 29.88 -32.06 15.68
C PHE A 128 28.48 -32.62 15.95
N VAL A 129 28.27 -33.21 17.13
CA VAL A 129 27.00 -33.81 17.53
C VAL A 129 25.88 -32.77 17.59
N ILE A 130 26.08 -31.64 18.29
CA ILE A 130 25.04 -30.61 18.41
C ILE A 130 24.75 -29.97 17.05
N GLY A 131 25.78 -29.72 16.23
CA GLY A 131 25.64 -29.19 14.88
C GLY A 131 24.82 -30.10 13.97
N MET A 132 25.05 -31.42 14.02
CA MET A 132 24.29 -32.41 13.24
C MET A 132 22.84 -32.56 13.70
N ILE A 133 22.58 -32.54 15.02
CA ILE A 133 21.22 -32.49 15.57
C ILE A 133 20.48 -31.26 15.03
N THR A 134 21.17 -30.12 15.04
CA THR A 134 20.61 -28.83 14.62
C THR A 134 20.32 -28.80 13.13
N LEU A 135 21.24 -29.29 12.30
CA LEU A 135 21.07 -29.41 10.86
C LEU A 135 19.84 -30.26 10.52
N VAL A 136 19.81 -31.51 10.99
CA VAL A 136 18.73 -32.44 10.61
C VAL A 136 17.39 -32.01 11.21
N GLY A 137 17.37 -31.59 12.47
CA GLY A 137 16.15 -31.08 13.11
C GLY A 137 15.57 -29.88 12.35
N SER A 138 16.42 -28.95 11.92
CA SER A 138 16.00 -27.75 11.20
C SER A 138 15.49 -28.06 9.79
N LEU A 139 16.10 -29.01 9.08
CA LEU A 139 15.61 -29.47 7.77
C LEU A 139 14.22 -30.09 7.86
N ILE A 140 13.95 -30.88 8.91
CA ILE A 140 12.62 -31.44 9.15
C ILE A 140 11.59 -30.37 9.51
N ALA A 141 11.97 -29.40 10.34
CA ALA A 141 11.11 -28.26 10.67
C ALA A 141 10.77 -27.44 9.42
N ALA A 142 11.76 -27.11 8.59
CA ALA A 142 11.58 -26.42 7.32
C ALA A 142 10.68 -27.22 6.35
N GLY A 143 10.93 -28.52 6.20
CA GLY A 143 10.14 -29.40 5.33
C GLY A 143 8.67 -29.50 5.75
N LYS A 144 8.38 -29.51 7.06
CA LYS A 144 7.00 -29.48 7.57
C LYS A 144 6.30 -28.16 7.31
N LEU A 145 6.98 -27.04 7.54
CA LEU A 145 6.42 -25.72 7.31
C LEU A 145 6.21 -25.44 5.82
N HIS A 146 7.11 -25.92 4.97
CA HIS A 146 7.00 -25.88 3.51
C HIS A 146 6.04 -26.94 2.93
N ARG A 147 5.37 -27.75 3.78
CA ARG A 147 4.41 -28.80 3.40
C ARG A 147 4.98 -29.93 2.51
N ILE A 148 6.30 -30.05 2.43
CA ILE A 148 6.96 -31.24 1.84
C ILE A 148 6.75 -32.45 2.75
N LEU A 149 6.66 -32.21 4.06
CA LEU A 149 6.35 -33.22 5.08
C LEU A 149 4.99 -32.95 5.75
N PRO A 150 4.31 -33.98 6.28
CA PRO A 150 3.07 -33.81 7.02
C PRO A 150 3.24 -32.90 8.23
N GLN A 151 2.34 -31.92 8.39
CA GLN A 151 2.37 -30.97 9.51
C GLN A 151 1.91 -31.60 10.83
N LYS A 152 1.09 -32.65 10.78
CA LYS A 152 0.65 -33.38 11.97
C LYS A 152 1.82 -34.11 12.65
N PRO A 153 1.84 -34.21 13.99
CA PRO A 153 2.79 -35.05 14.73
C PRO A 153 2.83 -36.48 14.17
N VAL A 154 4.03 -37.00 13.88
CA VAL A 154 4.23 -38.41 13.50
C VAL A 154 4.82 -39.15 14.67
N VAL A 155 4.02 -39.99 15.31
CA VAL A 155 4.42 -40.80 16.48
C VAL A 155 4.52 -42.27 16.07
N TRP A 156 5.65 -42.90 16.38
CA TRP A 156 5.90 -44.31 16.09
C TRP A 156 5.70 -45.18 17.33
N LYS A 157 5.60 -46.50 17.13
CA LYS A 157 5.66 -47.44 18.24
C LYS A 157 7.02 -47.32 18.94
N ASN A 158 7.01 -47.21 20.27
CA ASN A 158 8.20 -47.02 21.10
C ASN A 158 9.03 -45.76 20.78
N HIS A 159 8.42 -44.72 20.18
CA HIS A 159 9.13 -43.50 19.78
C HIS A 159 10.00 -42.91 20.90
N GLY A 160 9.48 -42.77 22.13
CA GLY A 160 10.25 -42.24 23.26
C GLY A 160 11.47 -43.09 23.65
N ALA A 161 11.45 -44.40 23.42
CA ALA A 161 12.63 -45.25 23.61
C ALA A 161 13.68 -44.99 22.53
N ILE A 162 13.26 -44.82 21.27
CA ILE A 162 14.13 -44.48 20.14
C ILE A 162 14.78 -43.11 20.34
N THR A 163 14.02 -42.10 20.81
CA THR A 163 14.55 -40.78 21.15
C THR A 163 15.63 -40.86 22.22
N LYS A 164 15.39 -41.59 23.32
CA LYS A 164 16.38 -41.77 24.38
C LYS A 164 17.61 -42.55 23.92
N PHE A 165 17.41 -43.58 23.10
CA PHE A 165 18.50 -44.38 22.54
C PHE A 165 19.41 -43.55 21.62
N THR A 166 18.81 -42.77 20.72
CA THR A 166 19.57 -41.89 19.81
C THR A 166 20.29 -40.76 20.54
N LEU A 167 19.67 -40.19 21.57
CA LEU A 167 20.32 -39.21 22.45
C LEU A 167 21.49 -39.81 23.23
N LEU A 168 21.30 -41.00 23.82
CA LEU A 168 22.35 -41.69 24.56
C LEU A 168 23.52 -42.06 23.65
N GLY A 169 23.24 -42.57 22.44
CA GLY A 169 24.28 -42.86 21.45
C GLY A 169 25.07 -41.61 21.04
N SER A 170 24.39 -40.46 20.93
CA SER A 170 25.03 -39.17 20.66
C SER A 170 25.96 -38.76 21.81
N ALA A 171 25.52 -38.91 23.07
CA ALA A 171 26.34 -38.63 24.25
C ALA A 171 27.55 -39.59 24.36
N VAL A 172 27.36 -40.86 24.04
CA VAL A 172 28.46 -41.86 23.99
C VAL A 172 29.49 -41.48 22.92
N ALA A 173 29.07 -41.01 21.75
CA ALA A 173 30.00 -40.54 20.72
C ALA A 173 30.87 -39.37 21.21
N VAL A 174 30.32 -38.45 22.01
CA VAL A 174 31.11 -37.38 22.66
C VAL A 174 32.09 -37.94 23.68
N LEU A 175 31.67 -38.88 24.53
CA LEU A 175 32.53 -39.51 25.53
C LEU A 175 33.68 -40.31 24.90
N LEU A 176 33.44 -40.98 23.76
CA LEU A 176 34.47 -41.71 23.04
C LEU A 176 35.60 -40.81 22.54
N ALA A 177 35.36 -39.51 22.35
CA ALA A 177 36.39 -38.55 21.95
C ALA A 177 37.53 -38.40 22.97
N VAL A 178 37.31 -38.75 24.25
CA VAL A 178 38.36 -38.79 25.28
C VAL A 178 39.43 -39.83 24.96
N PHE A 179 39.07 -40.90 24.25
CA PHE A 179 39.94 -42.04 23.97
C PHE A 179 40.66 -41.95 22.61
N ILE A 180 40.47 -40.86 21.87
CA ILE A 180 41.27 -40.58 20.67
C ILE A 180 42.74 -40.54 21.10
N GLY A 181 43.63 -41.20 20.34
CA GLY A 181 45.04 -41.31 20.69
C GLY A 181 45.38 -42.30 21.82
N SER A 182 44.41 -43.05 22.35
CA SER A 182 44.66 -44.15 23.29
C SER A 182 45.13 -45.44 22.59
N THR A 183 45.63 -46.42 23.34
CA THR A 183 46.16 -47.69 22.81
C THR A 183 45.09 -48.69 22.32
N VAL A 184 43.80 -48.32 22.35
CA VAL A 184 42.70 -49.21 21.93
C VAL A 184 42.34 -48.94 20.46
N PRO A 185 42.67 -49.86 19.51
CA PRO A 185 42.74 -49.52 18.07
C PRO A 185 41.44 -49.11 17.39
N ILE A 186 40.28 -49.55 17.91
CA ILE A 186 38.97 -49.28 17.27
C ILE A 186 38.40 -47.92 17.69
N ILE A 187 38.70 -47.46 18.92
CA ILE A 187 38.19 -46.20 19.49
C ILE A 187 39.23 -45.07 19.41
N SER A 188 40.45 -45.36 18.97
CA SER A 188 41.51 -44.38 18.75
C SER A 188 41.35 -43.60 17.44
N GLU A 189 40.56 -44.13 16.49
CA GLU A 189 40.40 -43.54 15.16
C GLU A 189 39.27 -42.49 15.11
N PRO A 190 39.56 -41.24 14.70
CA PRO A 190 38.56 -40.17 14.68
C PRO A 190 37.40 -40.47 13.72
N TYR A 191 37.62 -41.22 12.65
CA TYR A 191 36.59 -41.63 11.70
C TYR A 191 35.47 -42.46 12.33
N PHE A 192 35.81 -43.33 13.28
CA PHE A 192 34.81 -44.14 13.98
C PHE A 192 33.88 -43.27 14.81
N ILE A 193 34.44 -42.29 15.53
CA ILE A 193 33.70 -41.35 16.37
C ILE A 193 32.84 -40.43 15.50
N LEU A 194 33.34 -39.97 14.36
CA LEU A 194 32.56 -39.18 13.40
C LEU A 194 31.39 -39.98 12.80
N PHE A 195 31.61 -41.24 12.44
CA PHE A 195 30.54 -42.09 11.91
C PHE A 195 29.44 -42.34 12.96
N PHE A 196 29.82 -42.72 14.19
CA PHE A 196 28.88 -42.92 15.29
C PHE A 196 28.18 -41.61 15.68
N GLY A 197 28.94 -40.52 15.76
CA GLY A 197 28.43 -39.18 15.99
C GLY A 197 27.37 -38.82 14.96
N PHE A 198 27.65 -38.97 13.66
CA PHE A 198 26.70 -38.70 12.57
C PHE A 198 25.45 -39.56 12.69
N LEU A 199 25.62 -40.89 12.80
CA LEU A 199 24.51 -41.83 12.83
C LEU A 199 23.52 -41.51 13.94
N PHE A 200 24.01 -41.30 15.17
CA PHE A 200 23.15 -41.06 16.32
C PHE A 200 22.60 -39.64 16.40
N SER A 201 23.42 -38.62 16.07
CA SER A 201 23.00 -37.22 16.12
C SER A 201 22.00 -36.86 15.02
N ALA A 202 22.24 -37.31 13.79
CA ALA A 202 21.31 -37.12 12.67
C ALA A 202 20.00 -37.86 12.94
N SER A 203 20.07 -39.11 13.43
CA SER A 203 18.89 -39.86 13.83
C SER A 203 18.13 -39.16 14.94
N PHE A 204 18.81 -38.66 15.97
CA PHE A 204 18.16 -37.91 17.05
C PHE A 204 17.45 -36.67 16.52
N GLY A 205 18.13 -35.84 15.70
CA GLY A 205 17.55 -34.65 15.09
C GLY A 205 16.28 -34.96 14.28
N TYR A 206 16.29 -36.04 13.50
CA TYR A 206 15.12 -36.52 12.76
C TYR A 206 13.98 -36.98 13.67
N VAL A 207 14.27 -37.91 14.58
CA VAL A 207 13.27 -38.51 15.49
C VAL A 207 12.63 -37.45 16.38
N PHE A 208 13.43 -36.52 16.91
CA PHE A 208 12.94 -35.39 17.68
C PHE A 208 11.99 -34.50 16.85
N ALA A 209 12.44 -33.98 15.71
CA ALA A 209 11.66 -32.99 14.96
C ALA A 209 10.41 -33.59 14.25
N ILE A 210 10.46 -34.87 13.83
CA ILE A 210 9.32 -35.52 13.16
C ILE A 210 8.14 -35.74 14.11
N ARG A 211 8.38 -35.82 15.41
CA ARG A 211 7.34 -35.97 16.44
C ARG A 211 6.59 -34.67 16.73
N VAL A 212 7.21 -33.52 16.51
CA VAL A 212 6.63 -32.23 16.88
C VAL A 212 5.56 -31.81 15.84
N GLY A 213 4.47 -31.17 16.26
CA GLY A 213 3.44 -30.67 15.34
C GLY A 213 3.85 -29.34 14.69
N GLY A 214 3.33 -29.07 13.49
CA GLY A 214 3.32 -27.77 12.80
C GLY A 214 3.16 -26.50 13.66
N ALA A 215 2.29 -26.44 14.67
CA ALA A 215 2.13 -25.25 15.52
C ALA A 215 3.23 -25.10 16.55
N ASP A 216 3.87 -26.20 16.92
CA ASP A 216 5.02 -26.19 17.84
C ASP A 216 6.35 -26.09 17.08
N MET A 217 6.30 -26.08 15.73
CA MET A 217 7.49 -25.85 14.91
C MET A 217 8.19 -24.54 15.25
N PRO A 218 7.51 -23.41 15.53
CA PRO A 218 8.21 -22.18 15.89
C PRO A 218 9.03 -22.31 17.17
N ILE A 219 8.50 -22.99 18.19
CA ILE A 219 9.24 -23.29 19.43
C ILE A 219 10.45 -24.18 19.11
N THR A 220 10.24 -25.19 18.26
CA THR A 220 11.31 -26.11 17.83
C THR A 220 12.42 -25.38 17.07
N ILE A 221 12.07 -24.45 16.18
CA ILE A 221 13.03 -23.62 15.44
C ILE A 221 13.80 -22.72 16.40
N SER A 222 13.13 -22.09 17.36
CA SER A 222 13.77 -21.27 18.39
C SER A 222 14.75 -22.08 19.25
N LEU A 223 14.37 -23.30 19.65
CA LEU A 223 15.25 -24.21 20.37
C LEU A 223 16.45 -24.63 19.52
N LEU A 224 16.24 -25.00 18.26
CA LEU A 224 17.31 -25.35 17.34
C LEU A 224 18.24 -24.15 17.06
N ASN A 225 17.72 -22.92 17.11
CA ASN A 225 18.51 -21.69 17.02
C ASN A 225 19.39 -21.46 18.26
N SER A 226 18.90 -21.83 19.44
CA SER A 226 19.79 -21.89 20.60
C SER A 226 20.90 -22.93 20.41
N LEU A 227 20.55 -24.13 19.91
CA LEU A 227 21.53 -25.21 19.72
C LEU A 227 22.60 -24.85 18.67
N SER A 228 22.27 -24.11 17.61
CA SER A 228 23.28 -23.62 16.65
C SER A 228 24.26 -22.66 17.32
N GLY A 229 23.79 -21.73 18.15
CA GLY A 229 24.63 -20.82 18.93
C GLY A 229 25.56 -21.58 19.87
N VAL A 230 25.04 -22.54 20.62
CA VAL A 230 25.84 -23.41 21.50
C VAL A 230 26.85 -24.23 20.70
N ALA A 231 26.46 -24.82 19.56
CA ALA A 231 27.37 -25.56 18.69
C ALA A 231 28.52 -24.68 18.18
N GLY A 232 28.20 -23.44 17.77
CA GLY A 232 29.19 -22.45 17.37
C GLY A 232 30.15 -22.12 18.51
N ALA A 233 29.64 -21.86 19.71
CA ALA A 233 30.46 -21.57 20.87
C ALA A 233 31.43 -22.71 21.21
N VAL A 234 30.92 -23.94 21.18
CA VAL A 234 31.71 -25.15 21.45
C VAL A 234 32.74 -25.41 20.34
N ALA A 235 32.39 -25.18 19.07
CA ALA A 235 33.34 -25.23 17.96
C ALA A 235 34.46 -24.21 18.16
N GLY A 236 34.12 -23.00 18.61
CA GLY A 236 35.08 -21.96 18.99
C GLY A 236 36.01 -22.40 20.12
N MET A 237 35.53 -23.13 21.12
CA MET A 237 36.37 -23.69 22.18
C MET A 237 37.35 -24.75 21.65
N ALA A 238 36.89 -25.59 20.71
CA ALA A 238 37.72 -26.64 20.11
C ALA A 238 38.92 -26.07 19.32
N ILE A 239 38.72 -24.95 18.60
CA ILE A 239 39.77 -24.31 17.80
C ILE A 239 40.43 -23.09 18.49
N GLY A 240 40.07 -22.77 19.74
CA GLY A 240 40.60 -21.63 20.47
C GLY A 240 40.19 -20.24 19.95
N HIS A 241 39.05 -20.12 19.26
CA HIS A 241 38.60 -18.87 18.64
C HIS A 241 37.60 -18.09 19.53
N ILE A 242 38.11 -17.15 20.31
CA ILE A 242 37.35 -16.48 21.38
C ILE A 242 36.12 -15.70 20.90
N LEU A 243 36.18 -15.07 19.72
CA LEU A 243 35.02 -14.36 19.15
C LEU A 243 33.87 -15.32 18.82
N LEU A 244 34.21 -16.54 18.38
CA LEU A 244 33.21 -17.55 18.05
C LEU A 244 32.58 -18.13 19.32
N VAL A 245 33.39 -18.30 20.38
CA VAL A 245 32.90 -18.65 21.73
C VAL A 245 31.91 -17.61 22.24
N ALA A 246 32.29 -16.32 22.20
CA ALA A 246 31.49 -15.23 22.74
C ALA A 246 30.16 -15.05 21.96
N VAL A 247 30.23 -14.90 20.64
CA VAL A 247 29.04 -14.70 19.80
C VAL A 247 28.13 -15.92 19.84
N GLY A 248 28.68 -17.14 19.75
CA GLY A 248 27.89 -18.37 19.86
C GLY A 248 27.17 -18.48 21.20
N GLY A 249 27.85 -18.13 22.31
CA GLY A 249 27.27 -18.14 23.64
C GLY A 249 26.10 -17.15 23.79
N VAL A 250 26.26 -15.94 23.23
CA VAL A 250 25.21 -14.91 23.20
C VAL A 250 23.98 -15.38 22.43
N VAL A 251 24.18 -15.92 21.22
CA VAL A 251 23.09 -16.45 20.39
C VAL A 251 22.40 -17.64 21.08
N GLY A 252 23.19 -18.55 21.66
CA GLY A 252 22.69 -19.72 22.38
C GLY A 252 21.79 -19.34 23.57
N ALA A 253 22.24 -18.41 24.40
CA ALA A 253 21.49 -17.92 25.55
C ALA A 253 20.22 -17.15 25.14
N SER A 254 20.33 -16.25 24.16
CA SER A 254 19.19 -15.48 23.63
C SER A 254 18.12 -16.41 23.03
N GLY A 255 18.53 -17.46 22.30
CA GLY A 255 17.62 -18.45 21.73
C GLY A 255 16.85 -19.24 22.79
N LEU A 256 17.48 -19.63 23.91
CA LEU A 256 16.78 -20.31 25.01
C LEU A 256 15.76 -19.40 25.68
N LEU A 257 16.11 -18.14 25.94
CA LEU A 257 15.19 -17.18 26.52
C LEU A 257 13.97 -16.97 25.62
N LEU A 258 14.19 -16.79 24.31
CA LEU A 258 13.10 -16.69 23.33
C LEU A 258 12.23 -17.96 23.34
N THR A 259 12.85 -19.14 23.36
CA THR A 259 12.13 -20.43 23.44
C THR A 259 11.24 -20.48 24.69
N GLN A 260 11.73 -20.04 25.85
CA GLN A 260 10.97 -20.02 27.10
C GLN A 260 9.77 -19.06 27.05
N ILE A 261 9.96 -17.87 26.47
CA ILE A 261 8.88 -16.89 26.29
C ILE A 261 7.79 -17.48 25.39
N MET A 262 8.17 -18.12 24.28
CA MET A 262 7.22 -18.78 23.37
C MET A 262 6.49 -19.95 24.04
N CYS A 263 7.20 -20.79 24.79
CA CYS A 263 6.61 -21.88 25.58
C CYS A 263 5.54 -21.34 26.55
N ARG A 264 5.85 -20.27 27.29
CA ARG A 264 4.91 -19.63 28.22
C ARG A 264 3.70 -19.06 27.50
N ALA A 265 3.90 -18.38 26.37
CA ALA A 265 2.83 -17.80 25.56
C ALA A 265 1.89 -18.88 24.96
N MET A 266 2.40 -20.08 24.70
CA MET A 266 1.63 -21.22 24.19
C MET A 266 1.09 -22.15 25.28
N ASN A 267 1.30 -21.83 26.57
CA ASN A 267 1.08 -22.71 27.72
C ASN A 267 1.59 -24.14 27.52
N ARG A 268 2.82 -24.25 26.99
CA ARG A 268 3.52 -25.52 26.83
C ARG A 268 4.80 -25.50 27.63
N SER A 269 5.15 -26.63 28.24
CA SER A 269 6.49 -26.78 28.80
C SER A 269 7.47 -27.22 27.72
N LEU A 270 8.72 -26.74 27.81
CA LEU A 270 9.81 -27.19 26.95
C LEU A 270 9.98 -28.72 27.02
N MET A 271 9.76 -29.31 28.19
CA MET A 271 9.85 -30.75 28.41
C MET A 271 8.75 -31.51 27.65
N ASP A 272 7.53 -30.98 27.56
CA ASP A 272 6.43 -31.63 26.83
C ASP A 272 6.69 -31.70 25.33
N ILE A 273 7.37 -30.67 24.79
CA ILE A 273 7.78 -30.60 23.38
C ILE A 273 8.93 -31.58 23.12
N LEU A 274 9.96 -31.60 23.98
CA LEU A 274 11.09 -32.51 23.91
C LEU A 274 10.69 -33.99 24.06
N THR A 275 9.73 -34.27 24.93
CA THR A 275 9.25 -35.63 25.20
C THR A 275 8.06 -36.04 24.32
N GLY A 276 7.50 -35.11 23.56
CA GLY A 276 6.36 -35.28 22.66
C GLY A 276 5.07 -35.73 23.34
N ASN A 277 4.83 -35.25 24.56
CA ASN A 277 3.59 -35.47 25.31
C ASN A 277 2.47 -34.48 24.92
N SER A 278 2.76 -33.52 24.05
CA SER A 278 1.86 -32.43 23.67
C SER A 278 0.72 -32.81 22.71
N SER A 279 0.45 -34.09 22.48
CA SER A 279 -0.63 -34.50 21.59
C SER A 279 -1.22 -35.86 22.00
N ILE A 280 -2.52 -35.86 22.31
CA ILE A 280 -3.42 -37.01 22.46
C ILE A 280 -3.35 -37.73 23.83
N LYS A 281 -4.02 -37.19 24.84
CA LYS A 281 -4.78 -38.06 25.76
C LYS A 281 -6.14 -38.30 25.11
N LYS A 282 -6.39 -39.51 24.59
CA LYS A 282 -7.75 -39.92 24.20
C LYS A 282 -8.68 -39.73 25.41
N PRO A 283 -9.91 -39.19 25.25
CA PRO A 283 -10.90 -39.22 26.31
C PRO A 283 -11.18 -40.68 26.67
N LYS A 284 -10.92 -41.06 27.92
CA LYS A 284 -11.44 -42.29 28.51
C LYS A 284 -12.83 -41.98 29.05
N THR A 285 -13.81 -41.88 28.19
CA THR A 285 -15.21 -41.93 28.63
C THR A 285 -15.99 -42.79 27.67
N LYS A 286 -16.47 -43.94 28.17
CA LYS A 286 -17.47 -44.76 27.50
C LYS A 286 -18.72 -43.90 27.32
N LEU A 287 -19.01 -43.48 26.10
CA LEU A 287 -20.34 -42.99 25.76
C LEU A 287 -21.23 -44.22 25.58
N GLN A 288 -22.24 -44.31 26.43
CA GLN A 288 -23.38 -45.17 26.22
C GLN A 288 -24.10 -44.73 24.94
N ASP A 289 -24.51 -45.74 24.16
CA ASP A 289 -25.49 -45.60 23.10
C ASP A 289 -26.73 -44.86 23.60
N VAL A 290 -26.93 -43.63 23.11
CA VAL A 290 -28.28 -43.16 22.77
C VAL A 290 -28.18 -42.47 21.42
N SER A 291 -28.46 -43.27 20.40
CA SER A 291 -28.86 -42.82 19.08
C SER A 291 -30.04 -41.86 19.19
N THR A 292 -29.87 -40.62 18.73
CA THR A 292 -30.94 -39.89 18.07
C THR A 292 -30.31 -39.03 16.99
N GLU A 293 -30.41 -39.52 15.75
CA GLU A 293 -30.14 -38.73 14.56
C GLU A 293 -31.07 -37.50 14.59
N VAL A 294 -30.48 -36.31 14.66
CA VAL A 294 -31.13 -35.11 14.15
C VAL A 294 -30.21 -34.53 13.09
N LYS A 295 -30.49 -34.88 11.84
CA LYS A 295 -30.06 -34.11 10.68
C LYS A 295 -30.70 -32.72 10.81
N VAL A 296 -29.90 -31.70 11.12
CA VAL A 296 -30.30 -30.31 10.88
C VAL A 296 -29.68 -29.88 9.56
N GLU A 297 -30.52 -29.83 8.53
CA GLU A 297 -30.23 -29.16 7.27
C GLU A 297 -29.74 -27.75 7.55
N HIS A 298 -28.52 -27.45 7.10
CA HIS A 298 -28.06 -26.06 6.99
C HIS A 298 -28.86 -25.42 5.85
N LYS A 299 -29.77 -24.51 6.20
CA LYS A 299 -30.38 -23.61 5.23
C LYS A 299 -29.31 -22.66 4.69
N THR A 300 -28.77 -23.01 3.54
CA THR A 300 -28.31 -22.05 2.53
C THR A 300 -29.45 -21.07 2.29
N THR A 301 -29.24 -19.78 2.53
CA THR A 301 -30.18 -18.75 2.08
C THR A 301 -29.72 -18.31 0.69
N PRO A 302 -30.46 -18.60 -0.40
CA PRO A 302 -30.14 -18.14 -1.74
C PRO A 302 -30.60 -16.68 -1.92
N LEU A 303 -29.89 -15.96 -2.78
CA LEU A 303 -30.40 -14.80 -3.48
C LEU A 303 -31.63 -15.21 -4.30
N ILE A 304 -32.74 -14.47 -4.18
CA ILE A 304 -33.59 -13.97 -5.28
C ILE A 304 -34.72 -13.09 -4.69
N THR A 305 -35.00 -12.04 -5.44
CA THR A 305 -36.05 -11.01 -5.39
C THR A 305 -37.39 -11.37 -4.72
N GLU A 306 -37.83 -10.52 -3.78
CA GLU A 306 -39.13 -9.83 -3.77
C GLU A 306 -39.24 -8.87 -2.56
N LYS A 307 -39.79 -7.67 -2.78
CA LYS A 307 -40.27 -6.75 -1.72
C LYS A 307 -41.80 -6.96 -1.57
N PRO A 308 -42.47 -6.59 -0.44
CA PRO A 308 -41.96 -6.06 0.84
C PRO A 308 -42.62 -6.64 2.13
N LYS A 309 -41.86 -6.66 3.24
CA LYS A 309 -42.22 -6.05 4.55
C LYS A 309 -40.98 -5.99 5.45
N LYS A 310 -40.53 -4.77 5.75
CA LYS A 310 -39.27 -4.47 6.47
C LYS A 310 -39.38 -4.81 7.96
N VAL A 311 -38.64 -5.82 8.41
CA VAL A 311 -38.10 -5.90 9.77
C VAL A 311 -36.58 -5.87 9.61
N LYS A 312 -35.90 -4.85 10.16
CA LYS A 312 -34.44 -4.68 10.03
C LYS A 312 -33.74 -5.80 10.83
N VAL A 313 -33.21 -6.80 10.15
CA VAL A 313 -32.22 -7.73 10.74
C VAL A 313 -30.91 -6.95 10.92
N LYS A 314 -30.33 -6.98 12.12
CA LYS A 314 -29.04 -6.33 12.42
C LYS A 314 -27.93 -7.14 11.72
N THR A 315 -27.23 -6.56 10.75
CA THR A 315 -26.15 -7.21 9.97
C THR A 315 -24.77 -6.81 10.51
N ALA A 316 -23.73 -7.60 10.19
CA ALA A 316 -22.33 -7.30 10.54
C ALA A 316 -21.91 -5.89 10.09
N ALA A 317 -22.30 -5.51 8.87
CA ALA A 317 -22.03 -4.19 8.32
C ALA A 317 -22.72 -3.06 9.10
N ASN A 318 -23.97 -3.25 9.52
CA ASN A 318 -24.69 -2.25 10.32
C ASN A 318 -24.06 -2.08 11.72
N VAL A 319 -23.55 -3.16 12.29
CA VAL A 319 -22.80 -3.10 13.55
C VAL A 319 -21.53 -2.28 13.36
N LEU A 320 -20.71 -2.58 12.35
CA LEU A 320 -19.49 -1.83 12.08
C LEU A 320 -19.75 -0.37 11.72
N ALA A 321 -20.80 -0.07 10.97
CA ALA A 321 -21.16 1.30 10.58
C ALA A 321 -21.58 2.18 11.77
N THR A 322 -21.96 1.59 12.90
CA THR A 322 -22.36 2.30 14.12
C THR A 322 -21.35 2.17 15.28
N ALA A 323 -20.30 1.37 15.11
CA ALA A 323 -19.29 1.15 16.13
C ALA A 323 -18.36 2.36 16.28
N LYS A 324 -18.09 2.78 17.52
CA LYS A 324 -17.13 3.85 17.83
C LYS A 324 -15.77 3.29 18.25
N SER A 325 -15.74 2.03 18.69
CA SER A 325 -14.51 1.31 19.03
C SER A 325 -14.52 -0.07 18.36
N VAL A 326 -13.45 -0.39 17.63
CA VAL A 326 -13.31 -1.65 16.91
C VAL A 326 -11.96 -2.28 17.22
N ILE A 327 -11.96 -3.58 17.54
CA ILE A 327 -10.72 -4.36 17.69
C ILE A 327 -10.61 -5.36 16.54
N ILE A 328 -9.52 -5.30 15.79
CA ILE A 328 -9.19 -6.26 14.74
C ILE A 328 -8.32 -7.37 15.34
N VAL A 329 -8.73 -8.63 15.17
CA VAL A 329 -8.01 -9.82 15.64
C VAL A 329 -7.50 -10.60 14.42
N PRO A 330 -6.27 -10.35 13.95
CA PRO A 330 -5.69 -11.05 12.82
C PRO A 330 -5.21 -12.45 13.21
N GLY A 331 -5.31 -13.39 12.27
CA GLY A 331 -4.83 -14.76 12.43
C GLY A 331 -4.21 -15.33 11.16
N TYR A 332 -3.86 -16.61 11.21
CA TYR A 332 -3.15 -17.27 10.10
C TYR A 332 -3.97 -17.33 8.80
N GLY A 333 -5.31 -17.34 8.87
CA GLY A 333 -6.16 -17.29 7.69
C GLY A 333 -6.01 -15.99 6.90
N MET A 334 -5.76 -14.85 7.56
CA MET A 334 -5.43 -13.57 6.90
C MET A 334 -4.15 -13.70 6.06
N ALA A 335 -3.11 -14.32 6.63
CA ALA A 335 -1.84 -14.55 5.94
C ALA A 335 -2.00 -15.48 4.74
N LEU A 336 -2.73 -16.59 4.89
CA LEU A 336 -2.98 -17.53 3.79
C LEU A 336 -3.69 -16.87 2.60
N ALA A 337 -4.68 -16.02 2.88
CA ALA A 337 -5.47 -15.32 1.87
C ALA A 337 -4.77 -14.07 1.30
N GLN A 338 -3.63 -13.66 1.88
CA GLN A 338 -2.96 -12.39 1.57
C GLN A 338 -3.91 -11.18 1.70
N ALA A 339 -4.67 -11.15 2.80
CA ALA A 339 -5.74 -10.17 3.01
C ALA A 339 -5.27 -8.88 3.73
N GLN A 340 -4.00 -8.78 4.13
CA GLN A 340 -3.48 -7.69 4.99
C GLN A 340 -3.79 -6.28 4.46
N HIS A 341 -3.69 -6.04 3.14
CA HIS A 341 -3.99 -4.75 2.53
C HIS A 341 -5.50 -4.42 2.56
N LEU A 342 -6.37 -5.42 2.38
CA LEU A 342 -7.82 -5.22 2.50
C LEU A 342 -8.24 -4.98 3.95
N VAL A 343 -7.55 -5.61 4.91
CA VAL A 343 -7.78 -5.33 6.33
C VAL A 343 -7.37 -3.89 6.64
N LYS A 344 -6.23 -3.41 6.14
CA LYS A 344 -5.85 -2.00 6.27
C LYS A 344 -6.90 -1.06 5.67
N GLN A 345 -7.38 -1.36 4.45
CA GLN A 345 -8.43 -0.58 3.80
C GLN A 345 -9.73 -0.53 4.63
N LEU A 346 -10.14 -1.65 5.23
CA LEU A 346 -11.30 -1.69 6.14
C LEU A 346 -11.06 -0.80 7.37
N VAL A 347 -9.87 -0.88 7.98
CA VAL A 347 -9.52 -0.05 9.14
C VAL A 347 -9.51 1.42 8.77
N ASP A 348 -8.92 1.81 7.64
CA ASP A 348 -8.90 3.20 7.18
C ASP A 348 -10.32 3.76 7.01
N GLN A 349 -11.24 2.97 6.45
CA GLN A 349 -12.64 3.38 6.33
C GLN A 349 -13.35 3.52 7.68
N LEU A 350 -13.06 2.63 8.63
CA LEU A 350 -13.60 2.72 9.99
C LEU A 350 -13.06 3.96 10.73
N GLU A 351 -11.76 4.24 10.62
CA GLU A 351 -11.12 5.41 11.21
C GLU A 351 -11.59 6.73 10.58
N GLN A 352 -11.77 6.77 9.26
CA GLN A 352 -12.42 7.88 8.55
C GLN A 352 -13.85 8.11 9.03
N ASN A 353 -14.54 7.05 9.47
CA ASN A 353 -15.87 7.14 10.07
C ASN A 353 -15.86 7.47 11.56
N GLY A 354 -14.70 7.84 12.11
CA GLY A 354 -14.54 8.28 13.50
C GLY A 354 -14.43 7.15 14.53
N ALA A 355 -14.33 5.89 14.11
CA ALA A 355 -14.10 4.78 15.03
C ALA A 355 -12.63 4.72 15.46
N GLU A 356 -12.37 4.45 16.74
CA GLU A 356 -11.05 4.07 17.22
C GLU A 356 -10.80 2.60 16.89
N VAL A 357 -9.74 2.32 16.12
CA VAL A 357 -9.41 0.95 15.70
C VAL A 357 -8.08 0.50 16.30
N LYS A 358 -8.08 -0.67 16.94
CA LYS A 358 -6.87 -1.31 17.48
C LYS A 358 -6.69 -2.70 16.89
N TYR A 359 -5.45 -3.12 16.65
CA TYR A 359 -5.13 -4.51 16.32
C TYR A 359 -4.72 -5.25 17.59
N ALA A 360 -5.44 -6.32 17.92
CA ALA A 360 -5.13 -7.20 19.02
C ALA A 360 -4.30 -8.39 18.54
N ILE A 361 -3.00 -8.36 18.82
CA ILE A 361 -2.05 -9.38 18.38
C ILE A 361 -1.84 -10.41 19.48
N HIS A 362 -2.21 -11.65 19.20
CA HIS A 362 -1.83 -12.77 20.04
C HIS A 362 -0.36 -13.15 19.78
N PRO A 363 0.49 -13.38 20.80
CA PRO A 363 1.93 -13.65 20.61
C PRO A 363 2.26 -14.82 19.69
N VAL A 364 1.32 -15.77 19.56
CA VAL A 364 1.44 -16.97 18.71
C VAL A 364 0.45 -17.01 17.55
N ALA A 365 -0.15 -15.87 17.19
CA ALA A 365 -0.95 -15.78 15.97
C ALA A 365 -0.04 -15.97 14.73
N GLY A 366 -0.40 -16.93 13.88
CA GLY A 366 0.34 -17.25 12.65
C GLY A 366 1.25 -18.47 12.79
N ARG A 367 2.41 -18.41 12.12
CA ARG A 367 3.40 -19.51 12.04
C ARG A 367 4.80 -19.16 12.59
N MET A 368 4.97 -17.98 13.14
CA MET A 368 6.17 -17.58 13.90
C MET A 368 5.80 -16.46 14.87
N PRO A 369 6.55 -16.24 15.96
CA PRO A 369 6.43 -15.03 16.75
C PRO A 369 6.53 -13.78 15.87
N GLY A 370 5.65 -12.82 16.07
CA GLY A 370 5.62 -11.57 15.31
C GLY A 370 5.13 -11.71 13.86
N HIS A 371 4.60 -12.87 13.43
CA HIS A 371 4.14 -13.07 12.05
C HIS A 371 3.09 -12.02 11.66
N MET A 372 2.09 -11.76 12.51
CA MET A 372 1.05 -10.77 12.20
C MET A 372 1.61 -9.34 12.16
N ASN A 373 2.51 -8.99 13.08
CA ASN A 373 3.13 -7.66 13.13
C ASN A 373 3.86 -7.35 11.82
N VAL A 374 4.57 -8.34 11.27
CA VAL A 374 5.32 -8.18 10.01
C VAL A 374 4.40 -8.03 8.80
N LEU A 375 3.33 -8.83 8.71
CA LEU A 375 2.37 -8.72 7.60
C LEU A 375 1.55 -7.43 7.66
N LEU A 376 1.22 -6.94 8.85
CA LEU A 376 0.51 -5.68 9.01
C LEU A 376 1.45 -4.50 8.73
N ALA A 377 2.72 -4.57 9.12
CA ALA A 377 3.71 -3.58 8.71
C ALA A 377 3.95 -3.57 7.19
N GLU A 378 3.90 -4.72 6.52
CA GLU A 378 3.92 -4.81 5.04
C GLU A 378 2.70 -4.12 4.40
N ALA A 379 1.58 -4.04 5.12
CA ALA A 379 0.39 -3.32 4.70
C ALA A 379 0.32 -1.87 5.25
N ASP A 380 1.46 -1.29 5.66
CA ASP A 380 1.57 0.07 6.19
C ASP A 380 0.67 0.36 7.42
N VAL A 381 0.47 -0.65 8.28
CA VAL A 381 -0.16 -0.46 9.59
C VAL A 381 0.86 0.08 10.59
N SER A 382 0.49 1.16 11.30
CA SER A 382 1.35 1.74 12.32
C SER A 382 1.53 0.79 13.51
N TYR A 383 2.78 0.65 14.00
CA TYR A 383 3.08 -0.14 15.19
C TYR A 383 2.33 0.35 16.45
N GLU A 384 1.92 1.62 16.48
CA GLU A 384 1.15 2.19 17.61
C GLU A 384 -0.28 1.66 17.66
N GLN A 385 -0.80 1.15 16.55
CA GLN A 385 -2.10 0.48 16.47
C GLN A 385 -2.00 -1.02 16.80
N LEU A 386 -0.79 -1.57 16.93
CA LEU A 386 -0.56 -3.00 17.22
C LEU A 386 -0.39 -3.22 18.73
N TYR A 387 -1.43 -3.73 19.37
CA TYR A 387 -1.44 -4.03 20.80
C TYR A 387 -1.20 -5.51 21.04
N GLU A 388 -0.27 -5.81 21.94
CA GLU A 388 -0.07 -7.17 22.45
C GLU A 388 -1.24 -7.58 23.34
N MET A 389 -1.54 -8.89 23.38
CA MET A 389 -2.64 -9.49 24.15
C MET A 389 -2.78 -8.95 25.58
N ASP A 390 -1.69 -8.86 26.34
CA ASP A 390 -1.73 -8.41 27.75
C ASP A 390 -2.19 -6.95 27.89
N ALA A 391 -1.91 -6.12 26.88
CA ALA A 391 -2.28 -4.71 26.86
C ALA A 391 -3.70 -4.45 26.33
N VAL A 392 -4.29 -5.37 25.56
CA VAL A 392 -5.62 -5.17 24.95
C VAL A 392 -6.72 -5.99 25.63
N ASN A 393 -6.37 -7.04 26.38
CA ASN A 393 -7.36 -7.99 26.88
C ASN A 393 -8.44 -7.39 27.80
N TYR A 394 -8.12 -6.33 28.54
CA TYR A 394 -9.09 -5.65 29.41
C TYR A 394 -10.10 -4.79 28.63
N GLU A 395 -9.84 -4.50 27.35
CA GLU A 395 -10.67 -3.63 26.52
C GLU A 395 -11.81 -4.38 25.80
N PHE A 396 -11.68 -5.70 25.57
CA PHE A 396 -12.68 -6.48 24.83
C PHE A 396 -14.09 -6.39 25.40
N LYS A 397 -14.25 -6.22 26.72
CA LYS A 397 -15.57 -6.07 27.35
C LYS A 397 -16.26 -4.74 27.00
N ASN A 398 -15.48 -3.71 26.72
CA ASN A 398 -15.97 -2.34 26.52
C ASN A 398 -16.07 -1.97 25.04
N VAL A 399 -15.42 -2.71 24.14
CA VAL A 399 -15.44 -2.48 22.69
C VAL A 399 -16.84 -2.70 22.10
N ASP A 400 -17.17 -1.93 21.05
CA ASP A 400 -18.46 -2.04 20.36
C ASP A 400 -18.48 -3.22 19.39
N ALA A 401 -17.38 -3.45 18.66
CA ALA A 401 -17.26 -4.58 17.73
C ALA A 401 -15.84 -5.17 17.69
N VAL A 402 -15.76 -6.48 17.47
CA VAL A 402 -14.51 -7.18 17.18
C VAL A 402 -14.59 -7.82 15.81
N VAL A 403 -13.57 -7.63 14.97
CA VAL A 403 -13.46 -8.31 13.66
C VAL A 403 -12.32 -9.32 13.73
N VAL A 404 -12.69 -10.60 13.72
CA VAL A 404 -11.79 -11.75 13.73
C VAL A 404 -11.48 -12.18 12.30
N ILE A 405 -10.21 -12.23 11.93
CA ILE A 405 -9.79 -12.47 10.54
C ILE A 405 -8.84 -13.66 10.48
N GLY A 406 -9.39 -14.84 10.19
CA GLY A 406 -8.61 -16.06 10.06
C GLY A 406 -7.95 -16.54 11.37
N ALA A 407 -8.53 -16.24 12.52
CA ALA A 407 -8.05 -16.66 13.84
C ALA A 407 -9.03 -17.64 14.50
N ASN A 408 -8.52 -18.72 15.10
CA ASN A 408 -9.35 -19.75 15.75
C ASN A 408 -8.82 -20.10 17.15
N ASP A 409 -7.69 -20.81 17.25
CA ASP A 409 -7.19 -21.29 18.55
C ASP A 409 -6.85 -20.16 19.54
N VAL A 410 -6.31 -19.04 19.05
CA VAL A 410 -5.84 -17.89 19.86
C VAL A 410 -6.95 -17.10 20.56
N LEU A 411 -8.21 -17.41 20.24
CA LEU A 411 -9.40 -16.78 20.82
C LEU A 411 -10.38 -17.84 21.35
N ASN A 412 -9.98 -19.13 21.36
CA ASN A 412 -10.87 -20.24 21.68
C ASN A 412 -11.10 -20.33 23.21
N PRO A 413 -12.32 -20.06 23.72
CA PRO A 413 -12.60 -20.05 25.15
C PRO A 413 -12.39 -21.41 25.85
N ALA A 414 -12.35 -22.51 25.10
CA ALA A 414 -12.04 -23.83 25.64
C ALA A 414 -10.66 -23.87 26.33
N ALA A 415 -9.76 -22.93 26.01
CA ALA A 415 -8.51 -22.76 26.73
C ALA A 415 -8.68 -22.43 28.22
N ARG A 416 -9.78 -21.77 28.65
CA ARG A 416 -10.01 -21.43 30.06
C ARG A 416 -10.61 -22.60 30.85
N ASP A 417 -11.54 -23.34 30.25
CA ASP A 417 -12.42 -24.26 30.99
C ASP A 417 -12.19 -25.76 30.67
N ALA A 418 -11.70 -26.08 29.47
CA ALA A 418 -11.69 -27.46 28.97
C ALA A 418 -10.36 -28.19 29.28
N LYS A 419 -10.24 -28.68 30.53
CA LYS A 419 -9.03 -29.33 31.11
C LYS A 419 -8.39 -30.46 30.30
N ASP A 420 -9.17 -31.15 29.46
CA ASP A 420 -8.71 -32.29 28.67
C ASP A 420 -8.28 -31.91 27.24
N THR A 421 -8.22 -30.61 26.91
CA THR A 421 -7.84 -30.12 25.58
C THR A 421 -6.36 -29.72 25.51
N PRO A 422 -5.71 -29.83 24.34
CA PRO A 422 -4.32 -29.38 24.13
C PRO A 422 -4.07 -27.88 24.34
N ILE A 423 -5.13 -27.08 24.47
CA ILE A 423 -5.07 -25.61 24.63
C ILE A 423 -5.45 -25.16 26.04
N TYR A 424 -5.78 -26.09 26.95
CA TYR A 424 -6.13 -25.72 28.32
C TYR A 424 -5.01 -24.95 29.00
N GLY A 425 -5.35 -23.82 29.62
CA GLY A 425 -4.44 -22.87 30.27
C GLY A 425 -3.67 -21.94 29.32
N MET A 426 -3.86 -22.07 28.00
CA MET A 426 -3.31 -21.12 27.02
C MET A 426 -3.94 -19.74 27.27
N PRO A 427 -3.14 -18.68 27.45
CA PRO A 427 -3.66 -17.32 27.35
C PRO A 427 -4.34 -17.14 26.00
N ILE A 428 -5.49 -16.47 25.97
CA ILE A 428 -6.23 -16.20 24.73
C ILE A 428 -6.61 -14.73 24.70
N LEU A 429 -6.93 -14.23 23.50
CA LEU A 429 -7.63 -12.96 23.35
C LEU A 429 -9.07 -13.11 23.83
N ASN A 430 -9.53 -12.21 24.70
CA ASN A 430 -10.86 -12.28 25.33
C ASN A 430 -12.00 -11.84 24.39
N VAL A 431 -11.98 -12.30 23.13
CA VAL A 431 -12.98 -11.99 22.10
C VAL A 431 -14.38 -12.44 22.52
N ASP A 432 -14.48 -13.51 23.30
CA ASP A 432 -15.72 -14.03 23.86
C ASP A 432 -16.45 -13.04 24.77
N GLU A 433 -15.73 -12.08 25.36
CA GLU A 433 -16.28 -11.06 26.25
C GLU A 433 -16.83 -9.83 25.50
N ALA A 434 -16.59 -9.75 24.18
CA ALA A 434 -17.06 -8.62 23.37
C ALA A 434 -18.56 -8.66 23.07
N LYS A 435 -19.15 -7.47 22.91
CA LYS A 435 -20.58 -7.29 22.63
C LYS A 435 -20.97 -7.89 21.29
N GLU A 436 -20.26 -7.49 20.25
CA GLU A 436 -20.50 -7.91 18.87
C GLU A 436 -19.20 -8.46 18.26
N VAL A 437 -19.25 -9.66 17.69
CA VAL A 437 -18.08 -10.36 17.13
C VAL A 437 -18.37 -10.77 15.70
N ILE A 438 -17.55 -10.32 14.76
CA ILE A 438 -17.64 -10.64 13.34
C ILE A 438 -16.47 -11.58 13.00
N ILE A 439 -16.77 -12.75 12.46
CA ILE A 439 -15.78 -13.80 12.20
C ILE A 439 -15.67 -14.05 10.71
N CYS A 440 -14.52 -13.66 10.15
CA CYS A 440 -14.11 -13.86 8.77
C CYS A 440 -13.15 -15.05 8.68
N ASN A 441 -13.66 -16.26 8.95
CA ASN A 441 -12.89 -17.51 8.90
C ASN A 441 -13.33 -18.40 7.74
N PHE A 442 -12.48 -19.30 7.28
CA PHE A 442 -12.79 -20.16 6.13
C PHE A 442 -13.97 -21.10 6.38
N ASP A 443 -14.00 -21.73 7.56
CA ASP A 443 -15.02 -22.68 8.00
C ASP A 443 -15.14 -22.66 9.52
N LEU A 444 -16.01 -23.54 10.05
CA LEU A 444 -16.19 -23.75 11.50
C LEU A 444 -15.32 -24.89 12.04
N ASN A 445 -14.45 -25.47 11.21
CA ASN A 445 -13.64 -26.59 11.65
C ASN A 445 -12.65 -26.14 12.72
N PRO A 446 -12.23 -27.07 13.60
CA PRO A 446 -11.16 -26.82 14.54
C PRO A 446 -9.93 -26.19 13.89
N GLY A 447 -9.29 -25.30 14.64
CA GLY A 447 -8.02 -24.70 14.24
C GLY A 447 -6.88 -25.70 14.25
N TYR A 448 -5.68 -25.19 14.40
CA TYR A 448 -4.50 -26.05 14.41
C TYR A 448 -4.55 -27.09 15.55
N ALA A 449 -5.04 -26.70 16.73
CA ALA A 449 -5.10 -27.56 17.90
C ALA A 449 -6.08 -28.74 17.78
N GLY A 450 -6.97 -28.74 16.78
CA GLY A 450 -7.98 -29.77 16.61
C GLY A 450 -9.05 -29.77 17.72
N VAL A 451 -9.26 -28.63 18.37
CA VAL A 451 -10.29 -28.42 19.40
C VAL A 451 -11.40 -27.57 18.81
N ASP A 452 -12.66 -28.00 18.97
CA ASP A 452 -13.82 -27.21 18.58
C ASP A 452 -13.84 -25.87 19.33
N ASN A 453 -14.32 -24.81 18.67
CA ASN A 453 -14.36 -23.48 19.25
C ASN A 453 -15.77 -23.16 19.76
N PRO A 454 -16.01 -23.10 21.08
CA PRO A 454 -17.32 -22.78 21.64
C PRO A 454 -17.85 -21.42 21.20
N LEU A 455 -16.97 -20.48 20.82
CA LEU A 455 -17.37 -19.16 20.35
C LEU A 455 -18.32 -19.24 19.15
N TYR A 456 -18.14 -20.21 18.25
CA TYR A 456 -19.01 -20.38 17.07
C TYR A 456 -20.43 -20.84 17.41
N GLN A 457 -20.66 -21.33 18.63
CA GLN A 457 -21.97 -21.77 19.11
C GLN A 457 -22.76 -20.66 19.81
N ARG A 458 -22.14 -19.48 19.99
CA ARG A 458 -22.80 -18.30 20.56
C ARG A 458 -24.01 -17.93 19.68
N THR A 459 -25.15 -17.66 20.30
CA THR A 459 -26.41 -17.39 19.57
C THR A 459 -26.68 -15.91 19.33
N GLU A 460 -26.04 -15.03 20.10
CA GLU A 460 -26.27 -13.58 20.08
C GLU A 460 -24.95 -12.81 19.93
N GLY A 461 -24.98 -11.73 19.16
CA GLY A 461 -23.82 -10.86 18.94
C GLY A 461 -22.63 -11.52 18.25
N ILE A 462 -22.89 -12.55 17.43
CA ILE A 462 -21.89 -13.18 16.58
C ILE A 462 -22.36 -13.21 15.12
N TYR A 463 -21.46 -12.81 14.21
CA TYR A 463 -21.72 -12.73 12.78
C TYR A 463 -20.68 -13.55 12.04
N LEU A 464 -21.09 -14.67 11.46
CA LEU A 464 -20.20 -15.59 10.75
C LEU A 464 -20.18 -15.25 9.26
N GLN A 465 -19.04 -14.79 8.76
CA GLN A 465 -18.76 -14.61 7.34
C GLN A 465 -17.76 -15.68 6.90
N LEU A 466 -18.28 -16.84 6.51
CA LEU A 466 -17.46 -17.99 6.16
C LEU A 466 -16.92 -17.90 4.74
N GLY A 467 -15.65 -18.25 4.55
CA GLY A 467 -14.98 -18.29 3.26
C GLY A 467 -13.56 -17.75 3.31
N ASP A 468 -12.92 -17.69 2.14
CA ASP A 468 -11.58 -17.11 2.02
C ASP A 468 -11.53 -15.69 2.62
N ALA A 469 -10.55 -15.42 3.49
CA ALA A 469 -10.50 -14.19 4.26
C ALA A 469 -10.40 -12.92 3.39
N LYS A 470 -9.78 -13.02 2.20
CA LYS A 470 -9.71 -11.90 1.25
C LYS A 470 -11.10 -11.57 0.73
N LYS A 471 -11.87 -12.60 0.34
CA LYS A 471 -13.24 -12.45 -0.18
C LYS A 471 -14.21 -11.96 0.88
N THR A 472 -14.14 -12.49 2.10
CA THR A 472 -15.06 -12.13 3.18
C THR A 472 -14.83 -10.70 3.65
N ILE A 473 -13.57 -10.25 3.75
CA ILE A 473 -13.25 -8.85 4.06
C ILE A 473 -13.66 -7.90 2.91
N GLN A 474 -13.45 -8.29 1.65
CA GLN A 474 -13.92 -7.52 0.50
C GLN A 474 -15.45 -7.35 0.51
N GLN A 475 -16.19 -8.42 0.80
CA GLN A 475 -17.64 -8.37 0.93
C GLN A 475 -18.07 -7.50 2.12
N LEU A 476 -17.39 -7.63 3.26
CA LEU A 476 -17.66 -6.82 4.45
C LEU A 476 -17.44 -5.32 4.18
N LEU A 477 -16.40 -4.97 3.43
CA LEU A 477 -16.15 -3.61 2.94
C LEU A 477 -17.30 -3.09 2.07
N MET A 478 -17.77 -3.89 1.11
CA MET A 478 -18.91 -3.51 0.26
C MET A 478 -20.19 -3.32 1.07
N ASP A 479 -20.49 -4.28 1.96
CA ASP A 479 -21.68 -4.23 2.80
C ASP A 479 -21.63 -3.07 3.80
N TYR A 480 -20.45 -2.77 4.36
CA TYR A 480 -20.21 -1.63 5.24
C TYR A 480 -20.50 -0.30 4.55
N ASN A 481 -19.97 -0.11 3.33
CA ASN A 481 -20.21 1.11 2.55
C ASN A 481 -21.70 1.28 2.21
N LYS A 482 -22.40 0.18 1.91
CA LYS A 482 -23.85 0.19 1.70
C LYS A 482 -24.63 0.50 2.98
N ALA A 483 -24.27 -0.11 4.10
CA ALA A 483 -24.89 0.14 5.40
C ALA A 483 -24.70 1.61 5.84
N LYS A 484 -23.53 2.19 5.56
CA LYS A 484 -23.23 3.60 5.79
C LYS A 484 -24.13 4.51 4.95
N ALA A 485 -24.31 4.21 3.66
CA ALA A 485 -25.25 4.94 2.80
C ALA A 485 -26.70 4.83 3.31
N ASP A 486 -27.14 3.64 3.74
CA ASP A 486 -28.47 3.41 4.29
C ASP A 486 -28.70 4.11 5.66
N LEU A 487 -27.64 4.33 6.46
CA LEU A 487 -27.71 5.08 7.72
C LEU A 487 -27.82 6.59 7.47
N LYS A 488 -27.13 7.12 6.44
CA LYS A 488 -27.33 8.51 5.99
C LYS A 488 -28.77 8.74 5.50
N ASP A 489 -29.40 7.73 4.88
CA ASP A 489 -30.75 7.82 4.29
C ASP A 489 -31.93 7.66 5.29
N VAL A 490 -31.63 7.32 6.56
CA VAL A 490 -32.63 7.19 7.66
C VAL A 490 -32.58 8.38 8.61
N SER A 491 -31.43 9.06 8.75
CA SER A 491 -31.31 10.30 9.52
C SER A 491 -31.92 11.51 8.80
N THR A 492 -32.09 11.45 7.48
CA THR A 492 -32.58 12.54 6.62
C THR A 492 -34.10 12.55 6.42
N LYS A 493 -34.85 11.58 6.99
CA LYS A 493 -36.30 11.43 6.75
C LYS A 493 -37.24 11.99 7.82
N ASP A 494 -36.73 12.55 8.92
CA ASP A 494 -37.58 13.22 9.92
C ASP A 494 -37.12 14.63 10.34
N VAL A 495 -36.09 15.22 9.71
CA VAL A 495 -35.71 16.64 9.95
C VAL A 495 -35.35 17.37 8.64
N ASN A 496 -36.16 17.19 7.60
CA ASN A 496 -36.15 18.12 6.46
C ASN A 496 -37.52 18.78 6.35
N LYS A 497 -37.85 19.59 7.36
CA LYS A 497 -38.59 20.82 7.08
C LYS A 497 -37.59 21.73 6.39
N LYS A 498 -37.89 22.11 5.15
CA LYS A 498 -37.22 23.22 4.43
C LYS A 498 -36.92 24.36 5.40
N ASP A 499 -35.66 24.51 5.77
CA ASP A 499 -35.19 25.61 6.62
C ASP A 499 -34.49 26.62 5.73
N LEU A 500 -35.28 27.45 5.03
CA LEU A 500 -34.78 28.58 4.23
C LEU A 500 -34.13 29.68 5.12
N GLY A 501 -34.08 29.51 6.44
CA GLY A 501 -33.58 30.49 7.40
C GLY A 501 -32.05 30.64 7.43
N ALA A 502 -31.29 29.55 7.42
CA ALA A 502 -29.83 29.57 7.60
C ALA A 502 -29.11 30.35 6.49
N THR A 503 -29.52 30.10 5.24
CA THR A 503 -28.94 30.70 4.04
C THR A 503 -29.33 32.18 3.94
N THR A 504 -30.58 32.53 4.26
CA THR A 504 -31.02 33.93 4.34
C THR A 504 -30.23 34.72 5.39
N VAL A 505 -29.93 34.10 6.54
CA VAL A 505 -29.11 34.73 7.59
C VAL A 505 -27.69 34.98 7.10
N LEU A 506 -27.06 33.98 6.48
CA LEU A 506 -25.69 34.08 5.97
C LEU A 506 -25.56 35.04 4.80
N ALA A 507 -26.53 35.08 3.88
CA ALA A 507 -26.54 36.01 2.75
C ALA A 507 -26.63 37.49 3.16
N ASN A 508 -27.22 37.78 4.32
CA ASN A 508 -27.40 39.15 4.83
C ASN A 508 -26.40 39.54 5.94
N ALA A 509 -25.55 38.63 6.38
CA ALA A 509 -24.60 38.87 7.47
C ALA A 509 -23.47 39.80 6.99
N LYS A 510 -23.07 40.78 7.81
CA LYS A 510 -21.91 41.65 7.53
C LYS A 510 -20.67 41.25 8.32
N SER A 511 -20.85 40.43 9.35
CA SER A 511 -19.77 39.87 10.16
C SER A 511 -20.10 38.42 10.45
N VAL A 512 -19.17 37.52 10.14
CA VAL A 512 -19.33 36.07 10.33
C VAL A 512 -18.11 35.49 11.02
N ILE A 513 -18.34 34.66 12.04
CA ILE A 513 -17.27 33.88 12.67
C ILE A 513 -17.43 32.42 12.29
N ILE A 514 -16.38 31.82 11.75
CA ILE A 514 -16.32 30.39 11.46
C ILE A 514 -15.56 29.68 12.59
N VAL A 515 -16.18 28.64 13.15
CA VAL A 515 -15.61 27.81 14.20
C VAL A 515 -15.33 26.41 13.66
N PRO A 516 -14.09 26.11 13.24
CA PRO A 516 -13.71 24.78 12.77
C PRO A 516 -13.53 23.83 13.95
N GLY A 517 -13.88 22.56 13.74
CA GLY A 517 -13.68 21.49 14.70
C GLY A 517 -13.22 20.19 14.05
N TYR A 518 -13.07 19.17 14.88
CA TYR A 518 -12.55 17.88 14.43
C TYR A 518 -13.42 17.20 13.35
N GLY A 519 -14.73 17.45 13.32
CA GLY A 519 -15.61 16.95 12.26
C GLY A 519 -15.27 17.51 10.87
N MET A 520 -14.76 18.76 10.78
CA MET A 520 -14.23 19.32 9.53
C MET A 520 -13.02 18.52 9.03
N ALA A 521 -12.10 18.17 9.94
CA ALA A 521 -10.89 17.42 9.63
C ALA A 521 -11.19 15.98 9.18
N LEU A 522 -12.15 15.32 9.85
CA LEU A 522 -12.62 13.98 9.46
C LEU A 522 -13.20 13.97 8.05
N ALA A 523 -13.99 14.98 7.71
CA ALA A 523 -14.63 15.10 6.40
C ALA A 523 -13.69 15.60 5.29
N GLN A 524 -12.45 15.99 5.62
CA GLN A 524 -11.52 16.66 4.70
C GLN A 524 -12.21 17.86 4.02
N ALA A 525 -12.89 18.67 4.82
CA ALA A 525 -13.75 19.75 4.36
C ALA A 525 -13.09 21.14 4.41
N GLN A 526 -11.81 21.24 4.79
CA GLN A 526 -11.08 22.50 4.97
C GLN A 526 -11.16 23.43 3.75
N HIS A 527 -11.13 22.87 2.54
CA HIS A 527 -11.29 23.63 1.29
C HIS A 527 -12.70 24.20 1.10
N LEU A 528 -13.75 23.46 1.50
CA LEU A 528 -15.13 23.95 1.43
C LEU A 528 -15.37 25.03 2.48
N VAL A 529 -14.68 24.95 3.62
CA VAL A 529 -14.71 26.01 4.63
C VAL A 529 -14.11 27.30 4.06
N LYS A 530 -13.00 27.21 3.32
CA LYS A 530 -12.43 28.37 2.63
C LYS A 530 -13.38 28.89 1.55
N GLN A 531 -13.93 28.03 0.71
CA GLN A 531 -14.93 28.43 -0.30
C GLN A 531 -16.16 29.12 0.31
N LEU A 532 -16.65 28.65 1.46
CA LEU A 532 -17.74 29.30 2.17
C LEU A 532 -17.34 30.69 2.66
N ALA A 533 -16.14 30.83 3.25
CA ALA A 533 -15.64 32.13 3.66
C ALA A 533 -15.48 33.08 2.48
N ASP A 534 -14.88 32.62 1.38
CA ASP A 534 -14.71 33.41 0.17
C ASP A 534 -16.06 33.87 -0.39
N GLN A 535 -17.07 32.99 -0.41
CA GLN A 535 -18.42 33.36 -0.85
C GLN A 535 -19.08 34.40 0.06
N LEU A 536 -18.86 34.31 1.37
CA LEU A 536 -19.38 35.28 2.34
C LEU A 536 -18.66 36.63 2.25
N GLU A 537 -17.34 36.60 2.04
CA GLU A 537 -16.52 37.80 1.78
C GLU A 537 -16.94 38.47 0.46
N LEU A 538 -17.19 37.69 -0.60
CA LEU A 538 -17.75 38.17 -1.87
C LEU A 538 -19.14 38.82 -1.68
N ASN A 539 -19.95 38.29 -0.77
CA ASN A 539 -21.24 38.88 -0.39
C ASN A 539 -21.09 40.11 0.54
N GLY A 540 -19.85 40.53 0.86
CA GLY A 540 -19.54 41.73 1.62
C GLY A 540 -19.47 41.55 3.13
N ALA A 541 -19.33 40.31 3.63
CA ALA A 541 -19.17 40.01 5.05
C ALA A 541 -17.69 39.99 5.48
N ASP A 542 -17.39 40.51 6.68
CA ASP A 542 -16.10 40.30 7.34
C ASP A 542 -16.07 38.91 7.99
N VAL A 543 -15.18 38.02 7.53
CA VAL A 543 -15.10 36.63 7.98
C VAL A 543 -13.86 36.40 8.84
N LYS A 544 -14.06 35.89 10.06
CA LYS A 544 -12.98 35.52 10.99
C LYS A 544 -13.08 34.06 11.40
N TYR A 545 -11.95 33.42 11.67
CA TYR A 545 -11.91 32.05 12.18
C TYR A 545 -11.56 32.04 13.66
N ALA A 546 -12.46 31.51 14.48
CA ALA A 546 -12.21 31.37 15.91
C ALA A 546 -11.72 29.96 16.22
N ILE A 547 -10.45 29.84 16.58
CA ILE A 547 -9.78 28.57 16.81
C ILE A 547 -9.69 28.29 18.30
N HIS A 548 -10.15 27.11 18.69
CA HIS A 548 -9.92 26.61 20.03
C HIS A 548 -8.59 25.85 20.08
N PRO A 549 -7.71 26.09 21.09
CA PRO A 549 -6.40 25.42 21.18
C PRO A 549 -6.42 23.89 21.25
N VAL A 550 -7.57 23.28 21.55
CA VAL A 550 -7.75 21.82 21.65
C VAL A 550 -8.76 21.30 20.61
N ALA A 551 -9.12 22.11 19.61
CA ALA A 551 -9.90 21.63 18.48
C ALA A 551 -9.02 20.70 17.61
N GLY A 552 -9.37 19.40 17.59
CA GLY A 552 -8.64 18.38 16.83
C GLY A 552 -7.93 17.34 17.69
N ARG A 553 -7.03 16.55 17.10
CA ARG A 553 -6.27 15.51 17.81
C ARG A 553 -4.96 16.02 18.42
N MET A 554 -4.52 17.22 18.06
CA MET A 554 -3.32 17.88 18.59
C MET A 554 -3.52 19.40 18.63
N PRO A 555 -2.85 20.13 19.53
CA PRO A 555 -2.87 21.59 19.52
C PRO A 555 -2.39 22.16 18.18
N GLY A 556 -3.07 23.20 17.68
CA GLY A 556 -2.77 23.83 16.39
C GLY A 556 -3.27 23.05 15.16
N HIS A 557 -3.97 21.93 15.34
CA HIS A 557 -4.43 21.07 14.24
C HIS A 557 -5.35 21.82 13.26
N MET A 558 -6.28 22.65 13.76
CA MET A 558 -7.14 23.45 12.88
C MET A 558 -6.35 24.54 12.12
N ASN A 559 -5.34 25.14 12.75
CA ASN A 559 -4.50 26.14 12.11
C ASN A 559 -3.74 25.52 10.93
N VAL A 560 -3.25 24.30 11.07
CA VAL A 560 -2.56 23.58 9.98
C VAL A 560 -3.53 23.23 8.85
N LEU A 561 -4.75 22.74 9.15
CA LEU A 561 -5.71 22.37 8.10
C LEU A 561 -6.31 23.57 7.38
N LEU A 562 -6.55 24.67 8.09
CA LEU A 562 -7.01 25.91 7.47
C LEU A 562 -5.88 26.60 6.70
N ALA A 563 -4.64 26.58 7.21
CA ALA A 563 -3.48 27.02 6.44
C ALA A 563 -3.23 26.14 5.22
N GLU A 564 -3.46 24.82 5.34
CA GLU A 564 -3.49 23.92 4.19
C GLU A 564 -4.51 24.45 3.20
N ALA A 565 -5.75 24.77 3.60
CA ALA A 565 -6.79 25.34 2.75
C ALA A 565 -6.62 26.81 2.33
N ASP A 566 -5.42 27.40 2.45
CA ASP A 566 -5.10 28.80 2.14
C ASP A 566 -5.83 29.85 3.01
N VAL A 567 -6.28 29.52 4.22
CA VAL A 567 -6.74 30.56 5.16
C VAL A 567 -5.54 31.32 5.73
N SER A 568 -5.53 32.64 5.62
CA SER A 568 -4.44 33.46 6.18
C SER A 568 -4.38 33.34 7.69
N TYR A 569 -3.17 33.22 8.26
CA TYR A 569 -2.97 33.22 9.71
C TYR A 569 -3.51 34.47 10.40
N GLU A 570 -3.62 35.60 9.70
CA GLU A 570 -4.20 36.84 10.23
C GLU A 570 -5.73 36.75 10.43
N GLN A 571 -6.38 35.81 9.73
CA GLN A 571 -7.80 35.51 9.90
C GLN A 571 -8.04 34.42 10.96
N LEU A 572 -6.98 33.78 11.46
CA LEU A 572 -7.03 32.74 12.50
C LEU A 572 -6.83 33.37 13.88
N TYR A 573 -7.90 33.51 14.63
CA TYR A 573 -7.87 34.09 15.96
C TYR A 573 -8.02 33.00 17.03
N GLU A 574 -7.11 33.01 17.99
CA GLU A 574 -7.20 32.14 19.16
C GLU A 574 -8.39 32.55 20.06
N MET A 575 -8.92 31.57 20.80
CA MET A 575 -10.11 31.71 21.65
C MET A 575 -10.10 32.95 22.56
N ASP A 576 -8.97 33.28 23.20
CA ASP A 576 -8.88 34.42 24.12
C ASP A 576 -9.08 35.77 23.42
N ALA A 577 -8.74 35.87 22.14
CA ALA A 577 -8.93 37.08 21.33
C ALA A 577 -10.37 37.18 20.77
N MET A 578 -11.05 36.05 20.54
CA MET A 578 -12.39 36.01 19.92
C MET A 578 -13.56 35.97 20.89
N ASN A 579 -13.33 35.52 22.13
CA ASN A 579 -14.44 35.22 23.04
C ASN A 579 -15.33 36.42 23.37
N ASP A 580 -14.81 37.64 23.26
CA ASP A 580 -15.57 38.88 23.43
C ASP A 580 -16.32 39.33 22.16
N GLU A 581 -15.97 38.81 20.98
CA GLU A 581 -16.57 39.20 19.71
C GLU A 581 -17.84 38.41 19.37
N PHE A 582 -18.02 37.19 19.89
CA PHE A 582 -19.20 36.36 19.59
C PHE A 582 -20.54 37.04 19.87
N LYS A 583 -20.64 37.97 20.83
CA LYS A 583 -21.87 38.72 21.12
C LYS A 583 -22.21 39.82 20.09
N ASN A 584 -21.21 40.24 19.31
CA ASN A 584 -21.29 41.38 18.40
C ASN A 584 -21.41 40.95 16.92
N VAL A 585 -21.12 39.69 16.60
CA VAL A 585 -21.21 39.12 15.25
C VAL A 585 -22.66 38.91 14.81
N ASP A 586 -22.90 38.96 13.49
CA ASP A 586 -24.23 38.71 12.92
C ASP A 586 -24.54 37.21 12.87
N ALA A 587 -23.58 36.38 12.47
CA ALA A 587 -23.74 34.92 12.41
C ALA A 587 -22.46 34.15 12.79
N VAL A 588 -22.63 32.94 13.34
CA VAL A 588 -21.54 32.00 13.59
C VAL A 588 -21.81 30.71 12.84
N VAL A 589 -20.83 30.21 12.10
CA VAL A 589 -20.88 28.90 11.43
C VAL A 589 -19.97 27.92 12.15
N VAL A 590 -20.56 26.90 12.75
CA VAL A 590 -19.86 25.85 13.49
C VAL A 590 -19.69 24.63 12.60
N ILE A 591 -18.45 24.17 12.40
CA ILE A 591 -18.14 23.12 11.44
C ILE A 591 -17.44 21.96 12.15
N GLY A 592 -18.20 20.95 12.54
CA GLY A 592 -17.66 19.77 13.21
C GLY A 592 -17.07 20.02 14.60
N ALA A 593 -17.52 21.07 15.31
CA ALA A 593 -17.07 21.41 16.67
C ALA A 593 -18.20 21.19 17.69
N ASN A 594 -17.93 20.45 18.77
CA ASN A 594 -18.92 20.14 19.81
C ASN A 594 -18.42 20.50 21.22
N ASP A 595 -17.43 19.76 21.75
CA ASP A 595 -16.99 19.95 23.14
C ASP A 595 -16.38 21.33 23.40
N VAL A 596 -15.64 21.87 22.42
CA VAL A 596 -14.93 23.16 22.50
C VAL A 596 -15.84 24.39 22.57
N LEU A 597 -17.14 24.21 22.39
CA LEU A 597 -18.16 25.26 22.46
C LEU A 597 -19.31 24.88 23.39
N ASN A 598 -19.18 23.80 24.16
CA ASN A 598 -20.24 23.25 24.98
C ASN A 598 -20.40 24.06 26.28
N PRO A 599 -21.52 24.80 26.48
CA PRO A 599 -21.72 25.65 27.65
C PRO A 599 -21.74 24.88 28.98
N ALA A 600 -22.01 23.57 28.96
CA ALA A 600 -21.95 22.73 30.16
C ALA A 600 -20.58 22.77 30.85
N ALA A 601 -19.51 23.12 30.14
CA ALA A 601 -18.18 23.35 30.72
C ALA A 601 -18.16 24.41 31.83
N ARG A 602 -19.08 25.39 31.83
CA ARG A 602 -19.12 26.46 32.85
C ARG A 602 -19.81 26.04 34.15
N ASP A 603 -20.86 25.21 34.05
CA ASP A 603 -21.81 24.99 35.14
C ASP A 603 -21.94 23.53 35.61
N ALA A 604 -21.59 22.55 34.77
CA ALA A 604 -21.81 21.14 35.05
C ALA A 604 -20.63 20.47 35.79
N LYS A 605 -20.57 20.68 37.11
CA LYS A 605 -19.47 20.30 38.03
C LYS A 605 -18.99 18.84 37.98
N ASP A 606 -19.84 17.91 37.55
CA ASP A 606 -19.55 16.47 37.53
C ASP A 606 -19.24 15.93 36.12
N THR A 607 -18.86 16.83 35.19
CA THR A 607 -18.56 16.46 33.79
C THR A 607 -17.07 16.61 33.46
N PRO A 608 -16.52 15.81 32.53
CA PRO A 608 -15.10 15.90 32.13
C PRO A 608 -14.67 17.25 31.54
N ILE A 609 -15.62 18.07 31.08
CA ILE A 609 -15.39 19.40 30.51
C ILE A 609 -15.54 20.53 31.53
N TYR A 610 -15.90 20.23 32.79
CA TYR A 610 -16.09 21.28 33.79
C TYR A 610 -14.80 22.08 34.03
N GLY A 611 -14.89 23.40 33.87
CA GLY A 611 -13.75 24.31 33.97
C GLY A 611 -12.86 24.36 32.72
N MET A 612 -13.20 23.63 31.66
CA MET A 612 -12.54 23.78 30.36
C MET A 612 -12.91 25.15 29.76
N PRO A 613 -11.92 25.95 29.33
CA PRO A 613 -12.21 27.11 28.50
C PRO A 613 -12.97 26.66 27.24
N ILE A 614 -13.92 27.47 26.78
CA ILE A 614 -14.71 27.18 25.57
C ILE A 614 -14.85 28.44 24.73
N LEU A 615 -15.15 28.27 23.44
CA LEU A 615 -15.59 29.35 22.57
C LEU A 615 -17.02 29.76 22.94
N ASN A 616 -17.26 31.06 23.16
CA ASN A 616 -18.54 31.61 23.60
C ASN A 616 -19.60 31.68 22.49
N VAL A 617 -19.71 30.64 21.66
CA VAL A 617 -20.67 30.54 20.54
C VAL A 617 -22.12 30.69 21.04
N ASP A 618 -22.39 30.26 22.27
CA ASP A 618 -23.70 30.39 22.92
C ASP A 618 -24.19 31.83 23.05
N GLN A 619 -23.29 32.81 23.00
CA GLN A 619 -23.59 34.24 23.11
C GLN A 619 -23.90 34.91 21.76
N ALA A 620 -23.75 34.20 20.64
CA ALA A 620 -23.98 34.75 19.30
C ALA A 620 -25.48 34.88 18.97
N LYS A 621 -25.82 35.84 18.11
CA LYS A 621 -27.20 36.12 17.71
C LYS A 621 -27.76 34.97 16.88
N GLU A 622 -27.07 34.61 15.81
CA GLU A 622 -27.42 33.49 14.92
C GLU A 622 -26.28 32.46 14.91
N VAL A 623 -26.63 31.18 15.07
CA VAL A 623 -25.67 30.07 15.08
C VAL A 623 -26.13 29.00 14.10
N ILE A 624 -25.30 28.72 13.10
CA ILE A 624 -25.48 27.67 12.11
C ILE A 624 -24.58 26.50 12.49
N ILE A 625 -25.16 25.34 12.76
CA ILE A 625 -24.44 24.12 13.15
C ILE A 625 -24.35 23.17 11.96
N CYS A 626 -23.13 22.95 11.46
CA CYS A 626 -22.75 21.96 10.46
C CYS A 626 -22.02 20.77 11.12
N ASN A 627 -22.68 20.16 12.10
CA ASN A 627 -22.17 18.99 12.81
C ASN A 627 -22.84 17.71 12.33
N PHE A 628 -22.17 16.58 12.51
CA PHE A 628 -22.68 15.29 12.03
C PHE A 628 -24.04 14.90 12.64
N ASP A 629 -24.21 15.14 13.94
CA ASP A 629 -25.42 14.85 14.69
C ASP A 629 -25.52 15.73 15.95
N LEU A 630 -26.57 15.53 16.75
CA LEU A 630 -26.78 16.20 18.05
C LEU A 630 -26.21 15.41 19.23
N ASN A 631 -25.50 14.30 18.98
CA ASN A 631 -24.98 13.47 20.06
C ASN A 631 -23.84 14.20 20.79
N PRO A 632 -23.52 13.77 22.03
CA PRO A 632 -22.34 14.24 22.74
C PRO A 632 -21.06 14.14 21.91
N GLY A 633 -20.18 15.12 22.09
CA GLY A 633 -18.82 15.09 21.55
C GLY A 633 -17.95 14.02 22.22
N TYR A 634 -16.64 14.13 22.04
CA TYR A 634 -15.64 13.22 22.59
C TYR A 634 -15.72 13.10 24.11
N ALA A 635 -16.10 14.19 24.80
CA ALA A 635 -16.23 14.19 26.25
C ALA A 635 -17.47 13.44 26.77
N GLY A 636 -18.40 13.01 25.91
CA GLY A 636 -19.60 12.27 26.31
C GLY A 636 -20.63 13.11 27.07
N VAL A 637 -20.54 14.44 26.98
CA VAL A 637 -21.46 15.40 27.63
C VAL A 637 -22.43 15.96 26.57
N ASN A 638 -23.73 15.92 26.86
CA ASN A 638 -24.74 16.58 26.02
C ASN A 638 -24.41 18.08 25.90
N ASN A 639 -24.66 18.67 24.74
CA ASN A 639 -24.39 20.09 24.51
C ASN A 639 -25.69 20.90 24.62
N PRO A 640 -25.88 21.69 25.71
CA PRO A 640 -27.08 22.50 25.90
C PRO A 640 -27.29 23.54 24.79
N LEU A 641 -26.23 23.88 24.04
CA LEU A 641 -26.33 24.79 22.92
C LEU A 641 -27.40 24.31 21.92
N TYR A 642 -27.45 23.01 21.63
CA TYR A 642 -28.40 22.44 20.65
C TYR A 642 -29.87 22.49 21.06
N GLU A 643 -30.16 22.76 22.34
CA GLU A 643 -31.53 22.88 22.84
C GLU A 643 -32.08 24.31 22.71
N ARG A 644 -31.26 25.25 22.24
CA ARG A 644 -31.63 26.64 22.00
C ARG A 644 -32.66 26.73 20.86
N THR A 645 -33.79 27.39 21.12
CA THR A 645 -34.91 27.49 20.16
C THR A 645 -34.88 28.76 19.30
N GLU A 646 -34.12 29.79 19.67
CA GLU A 646 -34.05 31.08 18.97
C GLU A 646 -32.65 31.32 18.38
N GLY A 647 -32.57 31.70 17.10
CA GLY A 647 -31.31 32.00 16.42
C GLY A 647 -30.39 30.78 16.23
N MET A 648 -30.98 29.58 16.14
CA MET A 648 -30.26 28.32 15.96
C MET A 648 -30.74 27.61 14.70
N HIS A 649 -29.79 27.31 13.80
CA HIS A 649 -30.04 26.63 12.54
C HIS A 649 -29.20 25.36 12.49
N LEU A 650 -29.83 24.21 12.31
CA LEU A 650 -29.17 22.90 12.36
C LEU A 650 -29.11 22.30 10.96
N LYS A 651 -27.91 22.22 10.37
CA LYS A 651 -27.64 21.47 9.14
C LYS A 651 -26.80 20.25 9.51
N LEU A 652 -27.48 19.17 9.89
CA LEU A 652 -26.84 17.97 10.39
C LEU A 652 -26.39 17.05 9.25
N GLY A 653 -25.17 16.51 9.36
CA GLY A 653 -24.62 15.59 8.38
C GLY A 653 -23.10 15.71 8.26
N ASP A 654 -22.54 14.98 7.29
CA ASP A 654 -21.11 15.11 6.99
C ASP A 654 -20.76 16.58 6.71
N ALA A 655 -19.70 17.10 7.33
CA ALA A 655 -19.32 18.52 7.18
C ALA A 655 -19.09 18.89 5.71
N LYS A 656 -18.59 17.96 4.89
CA LYS A 656 -18.39 18.17 3.45
C LYS A 656 -19.71 18.31 2.69
N GLU A 657 -20.73 17.55 3.09
CA GLU A 657 -22.06 17.58 2.45
C GLU A 657 -22.84 18.83 2.87
N THR A 658 -22.89 19.11 4.18
CA THR A 658 -23.62 20.26 4.74
C THR A 658 -23.05 21.61 4.27
N LEU A 659 -21.73 21.71 4.09
CA LEU A 659 -21.10 22.90 3.51
C LEU A 659 -21.37 23.06 2.01
N ARG A 660 -21.41 21.95 1.26
CA ARG A 660 -21.80 22.01 -0.17
C ARG A 660 -23.24 22.46 -0.33
N GLU A 661 -24.15 21.95 0.49
CA GLU A 661 -25.54 22.39 0.49
C GLU A 661 -25.65 23.89 0.82
N LEU A 662 -24.93 24.38 1.83
CA LEU A 662 -24.88 25.81 2.15
C LEU A 662 -24.33 26.66 1.00
N LEU A 663 -23.25 26.21 0.36
CA LEU A 663 -22.65 26.91 -0.79
C LEU A 663 -23.59 26.97 -1.97
N THR A 664 -24.22 25.85 -2.34
CA THR A 664 -25.21 25.81 -3.42
C THR A 664 -26.40 26.72 -3.12
N GLU A 665 -26.93 26.68 -1.89
CA GLU A 665 -28.05 27.53 -1.48
C GLU A 665 -27.67 29.03 -1.46
N LEU A 666 -26.45 29.39 -1.06
CA LEU A 666 -25.94 30.76 -1.08
C LEU A 666 -25.71 31.30 -2.50
N GLN A 667 -25.52 30.41 -3.47
CA GLN A 667 -25.38 30.74 -4.89
C GLN A 667 -26.75 30.90 -5.58
N ASP A 668 -27.79 30.19 -5.13
CA ASP A 668 -29.16 30.26 -5.67
C ASP A 668 -29.96 31.51 -5.22
N ASP A 669 -29.57 32.15 -4.10
CA ASP A 669 -30.27 33.32 -3.51
C ASP A 669 -29.74 34.69 -4.01
N GLN A 670 -28.96 34.70 -5.09
CA GLN A 670 -28.64 35.95 -5.79
C GLN A 670 -29.91 36.46 -6.50
N PRO A 671 -30.26 37.76 -6.40
CA PRO A 671 -31.10 38.34 -7.42
C PRO A 671 -30.38 38.09 -8.74
N THR A 672 -31.09 37.53 -9.72
CA THR A 672 -30.70 37.65 -11.12
C THR A 672 -30.40 39.11 -11.36
N PHE A 673 -29.11 39.47 -11.35
CA PHE A 673 -28.67 40.65 -12.04
C PHE A 673 -28.94 40.33 -13.50
N ASP A 674 -30.11 40.78 -13.95
CA ASP A 674 -30.28 41.28 -15.30
C ASP A 674 -29.23 42.37 -15.51
N THR A 675 -28.01 41.95 -15.76
CA THR A 675 -27.13 42.57 -16.73
C THR A 675 -27.23 41.62 -17.92
N GLU A 676 -28.11 41.83 -18.90
CA GLU A 676 -27.98 42.96 -19.84
C GLU A 676 -26.56 43.55 -19.85
N PHE A 677 -25.59 42.65 -20.02
CA PHE A 677 -24.43 42.88 -20.84
C PHE A 677 -24.42 41.74 -21.86
N GLU A 678 -25.25 41.90 -22.90
CA GLU A 678 -24.82 41.56 -24.25
C GLU A 678 -23.48 42.30 -24.47
N THR A 679 -22.37 41.65 -24.16
CA THR A 679 -21.05 42.06 -24.66
C THR A 679 -20.33 40.83 -25.16
N ASP A 680 -20.50 40.57 -26.46
CA ASP A 680 -19.49 40.16 -27.43
C ASP A 680 -18.51 39.00 -27.11
N LEU A 681 -18.63 38.25 -26.01
CA LEU A 681 -17.70 37.17 -25.67
C LEU A 681 -17.92 35.88 -26.47
N ASP A 682 -19.13 35.66 -26.98
CA ASP A 682 -19.46 34.53 -27.88
C ASP A 682 -18.87 34.68 -29.30
N LYS A 683 -18.16 35.78 -29.60
CA LYS A 683 -17.40 35.93 -30.84
C LYS A 683 -15.95 35.44 -30.76
N GLN A 684 -15.43 35.13 -29.57
CA GLN A 684 -14.03 34.69 -29.38
C GLN A 684 -13.86 33.17 -29.19
N ALA A 685 -14.96 32.43 -29.01
CA ALA A 685 -14.96 30.98 -28.83
C ALA A 685 -14.28 30.15 -29.96
N PRO A 686 -14.18 30.60 -31.23
CA PRO A 686 -13.41 29.87 -32.26
C PRO A 686 -11.90 30.16 -32.29
N ILE A 687 -11.39 31.08 -31.45
CA ILE A 687 -10.08 31.72 -31.65
C ILE A 687 -8.95 31.03 -30.88
N ALA A 688 -9.19 30.50 -29.66
CA ALA A 688 -8.13 29.94 -28.81
C ALA A 688 -7.44 28.72 -29.44
N GLY A 689 -8.21 27.74 -29.92
CA GLY A 689 -7.68 26.58 -30.62
C GLY A 689 -6.95 26.95 -31.92
N ALA A 690 -7.40 27.98 -32.64
CA ALA A 690 -6.75 28.45 -33.87
C ALA A 690 -5.42 29.17 -33.60
N VAL A 691 -5.36 29.98 -32.54
CA VAL A 691 -4.12 30.63 -32.08
C VAL A 691 -3.09 29.58 -31.67
N LEU A 692 -3.50 28.58 -30.90
CA LEU A 692 -2.62 27.48 -30.50
C LEU A 692 -2.20 26.57 -31.66
N ALA A 693 -3.09 26.32 -32.62
CA ALA A 693 -2.76 25.54 -33.81
C ALA A 693 -1.73 26.25 -34.72
N ALA A 694 -1.68 27.58 -34.70
CA ALA A 694 -0.74 28.38 -35.49
C ALA A 694 0.56 28.74 -34.74
N ALA A 695 0.67 28.43 -33.44
CA ALA A 695 1.82 28.78 -32.61
C ALA A 695 2.99 27.80 -32.83
N HIS A 696 4.21 28.31 -32.99
CA HIS A 696 5.44 27.51 -33.05
C HIS A 696 6.17 27.44 -31.72
N SER A 697 5.84 28.33 -30.79
CA SER A 697 6.38 28.38 -29.42
C SER A 697 5.26 28.67 -28.43
N VAL A 698 5.11 27.82 -27.42
CA VAL A 698 4.07 27.95 -26.41
C VAL A 698 4.67 27.83 -25.01
N ILE A 699 4.31 28.76 -24.13
CA ILE A 699 4.66 28.67 -22.71
C ILE A 699 3.40 28.33 -21.91
N ILE A 700 3.48 27.29 -21.08
CA ILE A 700 2.42 26.91 -20.15
C ILE A 700 2.79 27.44 -18.76
N VAL A 701 1.86 28.17 -18.15
CA VAL A 701 2.01 28.73 -16.80
C VAL A 701 1.03 28.01 -15.87
N PRO A 702 1.49 26.97 -15.14
CA PRO A 702 0.66 26.26 -14.18
C PRO A 702 0.51 27.07 -12.89
N GLY A 703 -0.69 27.06 -12.33
CA GLY A 703 -1.00 27.69 -11.05
C GLY A 703 -1.83 26.80 -10.14
N TYR A 704 -2.23 27.35 -9.01
CA TYR A 704 -2.91 26.59 -7.97
C TYR A 704 -4.27 26.03 -8.40
N GLY A 705 -4.98 26.71 -9.31
CA GLY A 705 -6.23 26.20 -9.89
C GLY A 705 -6.05 24.88 -10.67
N MET A 706 -4.88 24.64 -11.28
CA MET A 706 -4.55 23.35 -11.90
C MET A 706 -4.48 22.23 -10.85
N ALA A 707 -3.89 22.50 -9.69
CA ALA A 707 -3.76 21.54 -8.59
C ALA A 707 -5.11 21.23 -7.93
N LEU A 708 -5.96 22.25 -7.74
CA LEU A 708 -7.33 22.09 -7.24
C LEU A 708 -8.16 21.17 -8.14
N ALA A 709 -8.07 21.36 -9.46
CA ALA A 709 -8.80 20.59 -10.45
C ALA A 709 -8.21 19.21 -10.75
N GLN A 710 -7.01 18.90 -10.22
CA GLN A 710 -6.23 17.69 -10.57
C GLN A 710 -6.04 17.57 -12.09
N ALA A 711 -5.71 18.68 -12.75
CA ALA A 711 -5.65 18.80 -14.20
C ALA A 711 -4.27 18.47 -14.81
N GLN A 712 -3.26 18.14 -13.99
CA GLN A 712 -1.86 17.97 -14.42
C GLN A 712 -1.67 17.02 -15.62
N HIS A 713 -2.43 15.92 -15.67
CA HIS A 713 -2.37 14.98 -16.81
C HIS A 713 -2.99 15.57 -18.09
N LEU A 714 -4.05 16.38 -17.98
CA LEU A 714 -4.63 17.07 -19.15
C LEU A 714 -3.71 18.17 -19.66
N VAL A 715 -3.00 18.85 -18.76
CA VAL A 715 -1.98 19.84 -19.12
C VAL A 715 -0.84 19.18 -19.89
N LYS A 716 -0.40 17.99 -19.47
CA LYS A 716 0.56 17.19 -20.25
C LYS A 716 0.00 16.80 -21.61
N GLN A 717 -1.24 16.32 -21.68
CA GLN A 717 -1.89 15.99 -22.97
C GLN A 717 -1.98 17.20 -23.91
N LEU A 718 -2.25 18.40 -23.39
CA LEU A 718 -2.25 19.63 -24.17
C LEU A 718 -0.85 19.94 -24.71
N ALA A 719 0.17 19.85 -23.88
CA ALA A 719 1.56 20.04 -24.30
C ALA A 719 1.99 19.03 -25.36
N ASP A 720 1.67 17.74 -25.16
CA ASP A 720 2.00 16.68 -26.11
C ASP A 720 1.33 16.92 -27.47
N GLN A 721 0.08 17.40 -27.48
CA GLN A 721 -0.64 17.76 -28.70
C GLN A 721 -0.02 18.98 -29.40
N LEU A 722 0.42 19.99 -28.65
CA LEU A 722 1.10 21.16 -29.21
C LEU A 722 2.47 20.79 -29.80
N GLU A 723 3.23 19.94 -29.11
CA GLU A 723 4.49 19.38 -29.62
C GLU A 723 4.29 18.50 -30.84
N LEU A 724 3.22 17.69 -30.89
CA LEU A 724 2.80 16.95 -32.08
C LEU A 724 2.53 17.88 -33.27
N ASN A 725 2.01 19.08 -32.99
CA ASN A 725 1.75 20.10 -34.00
C ASN A 725 3.00 20.91 -34.39
N GLY A 726 4.18 20.53 -33.89
CA GLY A 726 5.46 21.16 -34.20
C GLY A 726 5.79 22.40 -33.36
N ALA A 727 5.02 22.68 -32.30
CA ALA A 727 5.32 23.77 -31.38
C ALA A 727 6.33 23.34 -30.31
N VAL A 728 7.25 24.24 -29.96
CA VAL A 728 8.13 24.06 -28.78
C VAL A 728 7.35 24.47 -27.54
N VAL A 729 7.13 23.52 -26.61
CA VAL A 729 6.42 23.78 -25.36
C VAL A 729 7.38 23.88 -24.17
N LYS A 730 7.26 24.96 -23.39
CA LYS A 730 8.00 25.15 -22.13
C LYS A 730 7.03 25.41 -20.99
N TYR A 731 7.38 24.99 -19.78
CA TYR A 731 6.61 25.31 -18.57
C TYR A 731 7.33 26.39 -17.79
N ALA A 732 6.67 27.52 -17.58
CA ALA A 732 7.22 28.60 -16.77
C ALA A 732 6.65 28.51 -15.35
N ILE A 733 7.50 28.12 -14.41
CA ILE A 733 7.13 27.87 -13.03
C ILE A 733 7.46 29.09 -12.19
N HIS A 734 6.45 29.63 -11.51
CA HIS A 734 6.66 30.61 -10.47
C HIS A 734 7.02 29.90 -9.15
N PRO A 735 8.04 30.34 -8.39
CA PRO A 735 8.47 29.65 -7.17
C PRO A 735 7.42 29.61 -6.06
N VAL A 736 6.42 30.51 -6.13
CA VAL A 736 5.25 30.52 -5.22
C VAL A 736 3.93 30.14 -5.93
N ALA A 737 4.00 29.48 -7.10
CA ALA A 737 2.81 28.87 -7.70
C ALA A 737 2.37 27.66 -6.87
N GLY A 738 1.24 27.79 -6.18
CA GLY A 738 0.66 26.76 -5.31
C GLY A 738 1.09 26.85 -3.85
N ARG A 739 0.63 25.89 -3.04
CA ARG A 739 0.75 25.89 -1.57
C ARG A 739 2.13 25.69 -0.97
N MET A 740 3.12 25.29 -1.75
CA MET A 740 4.50 25.14 -1.30
C MET A 740 5.48 25.38 -2.46
N PRO A 741 6.71 25.86 -2.20
CA PRO A 741 7.72 25.96 -3.23
C PRO A 741 7.96 24.62 -3.93
N GLY A 742 7.98 24.63 -5.26
CA GLY A 742 8.14 23.42 -6.08
C GLY A 742 6.87 22.57 -6.23
N HIS A 743 5.71 23.01 -5.73
CA HIS A 743 4.45 22.26 -5.83
C HIS A 743 4.07 21.95 -7.28
N MET A 744 4.19 22.91 -8.20
CA MET A 744 3.91 22.67 -9.62
C MET A 744 4.90 21.68 -10.25
N ASN A 745 6.18 21.71 -9.84
CA ASN A 745 7.19 20.78 -10.35
C ASN A 745 6.84 19.34 -10.00
N VAL A 746 6.36 19.09 -8.77
CA VAL A 746 5.95 17.75 -8.33
C VAL A 746 4.74 17.25 -9.11
N LEU A 747 3.71 18.09 -9.27
CA LEU A 747 2.49 17.69 -10.01
C LEU A 747 2.76 17.45 -11.50
N LEU A 748 3.62 18.26 -12.12
CA LEU A 748 4.00 18.07 -13.51
C LEU A 748 4.92 16.85 -13.67
N ALA A 749 5.80 16.57 -12.69
CA ALA A 749 6.59 15.33 -12.68
C ALA A 749 5.72 14.07 -12.48
N GLU A 750 4.65 14.15 -11.69
CA GLU A 750 3.63 13.10 -11.57
C GLU A 750 2.91 12.84 -12.90
N ALA A 751 2.73 13.90 -13.70
CA ALA A 751 2.19 13.82 -15.05
C ALA A 751 3.23 13.49 -16.13
N ASP A 752 4.42 12.99 -15.77
CA ASP A 752 5.51 12.61 -16.69
C ASP A 752 6.05 13.78 -17.55
N VAL A 753 6.03 15.01 -17.02
CA VAL A 753 6.70 16.17 -17.65
C VAL A 753 8.18 16.17 -17.24
N SER A 754 9.09 16.26 -18.21
CA SER A 754 10.53 16.28 -17.93
C SER A 754 10.92 17.54 -17.17
N TYR A 755 11.80 17.40 -16.16
CA TYR A 755 12.37 18.53 -15.43
C TYR A 755 13.11 19.52 -16.35
N GLU A 756 13.61 19.07 -17.51
CA GLU A 756 14.25 19.94 -18.51
C GLU A 756 13.27 20.87 -19.23
N GLN A 757 11.97 20.59 -19.15
CA GLN A 757 10.90 21.44 -19.68
C GLN A 757 10.35 22.39 -18.62
N LEU A 758 10.74 22.24 -17.34
CA LEU A 758 10.32 23.08 -16.23
C LEU A 758 11.35 24.18 -15.99
N TYR A 759 11.01 25.40 -16.38
CA TYR A 759 11.90 26.55 -16.25
C TYR A 759 11.41 27.46 -15.12
N GLU A 760 12.34 27.85 -14.26
CA GLU A 760 12.08 28.84 -13.21
C GLU A 760 11.82 30.23 -13.80
N MET A 761 11.00 31.03 -13.11
CA MET A 761 10.57 32.37 -13.52
C MET A 761 11.72 33.28 -13.99
N ASP A 762 12.85 33.30 -13.27
CA ASP A 762 13.99 34.17 -13.62
C ASP A 762 14.58 33.88 -15.00
N VAL A 763 14.47 32.62 -15.46
CA VAL A 763 14.95 32.20 -16.78
C VAL A 763 13.90 32.49 -17.85
N MET A 764 12.61 32.31 -17.52
CA MET A 764 11.52 32.47 -18.49
C MET A 764 11.06 33.90 -18.73
N ASN A 765 11.32 34.80 -17.78
CA ASN A 765 10.78 36.16 -17.83
C ASN A 765 11.21 36.99 -19.05
N ASP A 766 12.36 36.66 -19.64
CA ASP A 766 12.86 37.27 -20.87
C ASP A 766 12.21 36.67 -22.13
N GLU A 767 11.69 35.44 -22.08
CA GLU A 767 11.14 34.72 -23.24
C GLU A 767 9.68 35.06 -23.54
N PHE A 768 8.90 35.57 -22.57
CA PHE A 768 7.49 35.92 -22.78
C PHE A 768 7.26 36.94 -23.90
N LYS A 769 8.24 37.80 -24.22
CA LYS A 769 8.12 38.76 -25.34
C LYS A 769 8.22 38.12 -26.73
N SER A 770 8.84 36.94 -26.80
CA SER A 770 9.16 36.25 -28.06
C SER A 770 8.31 35.00 -28.32
N VAL A 771 7.51 34.58 -27.35
CA VAL A 771 6.62 33.42 -27.48
C VAL A 771 5.40 33.76 -28.33
N ASP A 772 4.91 32.79 -29.12
CA ASP A 772 3.72 32.97 -29.94
C ASP A 772 2.44 32.97 -29.09
N ALA A 773 2.34 32.06 -28.12
CA ALA A 773 1.20 31.97 -27.22
C ALA A 773 1.57 31.54 -25.80
N VAL A 774 0.81 31.99 -24.80
CA VAL A 774 0.91 31.56 -23.40
C VAL A 774 -0.41 30.94 -22.96
N VAL A 775 -0.36 29.79 -22.30
CA VAL A 775 -1.54 29.16 -21.67
C VAL A 775 -1.38 29.24 -20.15
N VAL A 776 -2.23 30.05 -19.52
CA VAL A 776 -2.30 30.23 -18.08
C VAL A 776 -3.33 29.28 -17.51
N ILE A 777 -2.97 28.48 -16.51
CA ILE A 777 -3.83 27.42 -15.97
C ILE A 777 -3.97 27.56 -14.46
N GLY A 778 -5.04 28.20 -14.02
CA GLY A 778 -5.32 28.41 -12.60
C GLY A 778 -4.28 29.28 -11.89
N ALA A 779 -3.65 30.23 -12.59
CA ALA A 779 -2.66 31.16 -12.04
C ALA A 779 -3.16 32.60 -12.14
N ASN A 780 -3.18 33.34 -11.02
CA ASN A 780 -3.64 34.73 -10.98
C ASN A 780 -2.55 35.67 -10.41
N ASP A 781 -2.26 35.60 -9.11
CA ASP A 781 -1.36 36.59 -8.47
C ASP A 781 0.08 36.52 -9.00
N VAL A 782 0.57 35.32 -9.29
CA VAL A 782 1.94 35.07 -9.78
C VAL A 782 2.23 35.64 -11.17
N LEU A 783 1.22 36.18 -11.85
CA LEU A 783 1.34 36.83 -13.15
C LEU A 783 0.63 38.19 -13.19
N ASN A 784 0.16 38.69 -12.04
CA ASN A 784 -0.63 39.91 -11.96
C ASN A 784 0.25 41.16 -12.13
N PRO A 785 0.11 41.94 -13.23
CA PRO A 785 0.95 43.11 -13.49
C PRO A 785 0.85 44.21 -12.44
N ALA A 786 -0.24 44.24 -11.65
CA ALA A 786 -0.40 45.19 -10.56
C ALA A 786 0.74 45.09 -9.52
N ALA A 787 1.42 43.95 -9.44
CA ALA A 787 2.62 43.80 -8.61
C ALA A 787 3.75 44.80 -8.93
N ARG A 788 3.81 45.37 -10.14
CA ARG A 788 4.86 46.32 -10.53
C ARG A 788 4.53 47.78 -10.15
N ASP A 789 3.25 48.14 -10.27
CA ASP A 789 2.85 49.56 -10.32
C ASP A 789 1.81 49.95 -9.26
N ALA A 790 1.07 49.00 -8.69
CA ALA A 790 0.02 49.28 -7.70
C ALA A 790 0.60 49.38 -6.27
N VAL A 791 1.15 50.56 -5.97
CA VAL A 791 1.65 50.92 -4.63
C VAL A 791 0.53 50.72 -3.60
N ASP A 792 0.85 50.11 -2.46
CA ASP A 792 -0.08 49.76 -1.36
C ASP A 792 -0.94 48.49 -1.59
N THR A 793 -0.62 47.67 -2.60
CA THR A 793 -1.22 46.33 -2.74
C THR A 793 -0.32 45.23 -2.15
N PRO A 794 -0.88 44.10 -1.66
CA PRO A 794 -0.10 43.00 -1.07
C PRO A 794 0.94 42.36 -2.02
N ILE A 795 0.73 42.50 -3.34
CA ILE A 795 1.66 42.00 -4.37
C ILE A 795 2.65 43.05 -4.86
N TYR A 796 2.61 44.29 -4.35
CA TYR A 796 3.53 45.33 -4.78
C TYR A 796 4.99 44.95 -4.49
N GLY A 797 5.81 44.88 -5.55
CA GLY A 797 7.21 44.43 -5.48
C GLY A 797 7.40 42.91 -5.51
N MET A 798 6.33 42.12 -5.60
CA MET A 798 6.42 40.67 -5.79
C MET A 798 6.96 40.39 -7.20
N PRO A 799 8.00 39.54 -7.35
CA PRO A 799 8.37 39.01 -8.65
C PRO A 799 7.17 38.28 -9.25
N ILE A 800 6.93 38.46 -10.55
CA ILE A 800 5.84 37.81 -11.28
C ILE A 800 6.38 37.23 -12.59
N LEU A 801 5.66 36.25 -13.14
CA LEU A 801 5.83 35.84 -14.53
C LEU A 801 5.32 36.95 -15.45
N ASN A 802 6.14 37.38 -16.40
CA ASN A 802 5.86 38.47 -17.35
C ASN A 802 4.86 38.09 -18.45
N VAL A 803 3.79 37.35 -18.12
CA VAL A 803 2.77 36.86 -19.05
C VAL A 803 2.09 38.02 -19.80
N ASP A 804 1.97 39.18 -19.16
CA ASP A 804 1.42 40.40 -19.74
C ASP A 804 2.19 40.93 -20.94
N GLN A 805 3.43 40.49 -21.13
CA GLN A 805 4.29 40.87 -22.24
C GLN A 805 4.15 39.92 -23.44
N ALA A 806 3.42 38.82 -23.31
CA ALA A 806 3.19 37.88 -24.39
C ALA A 806 2.12 38.36 -25.37
N LYS A 807 2.31 37.99 -26.64
CA LYS A 807 1.47 38.39 -27.76
C LYS A 807 0.04 37.87 -27.61
N ASP A 808 -0.11 36.55 -27.46
CA ASP A 808 -1.40 35.91 -27.25
C ASP A 808 -1.38 35.16 -25.90
N VAL A 809 -2.38 35.40 -25.05
CA VAL A 809 -2.50 34.81 -23.71
C VAL A 809 -3.87 34.18 -23.56
N ILE A 810 -3.90 32.88 -23.30
CA ILE A 810 -5.11 32.11 -23.07
C ILE A 810 -5.20 31.84 -21.57
N ILE A 811 -6.28 32.30 -20.95
CA ILE A 811 -6.45 32.25 -19.50
C ILE A 811 -7.52 31.23 -19.15
N CYS A 812 -7.08 30.09 -18.60
CA CYS A 812 -7.89 29.00 -18.09
C CYS A 812 -8.01 29.09 -16.56
N ASN A 813 -8.67 30.15 -16.09
CA ASN A 813 -8.93 30.40 -14.67
C ASN A 813 -10.41 30.22 -14.36
N PHE A 814 -10.74 29.95 -13.10
CA PHE A 814 -12.12 29.65 -12.68
C PHE A 814 -13.08 30.82 -12.95
N ASP A 815 -12.66 32.04 -12.64
CA ASP A 815 -13.41 33.28 -12.82
C ASP A 815 -12.46 34.46 -13.06
N LEU A 816 -13.00 35.68 -13.12
CA LEU A 816 -12.23 36.93 -13.23
C LEU A 816 -11.96 37.57 -11.87
N ASN A 817 -12.32 36.91 -10.77
CA ASN A 817 -12.16 37.48 -9.44
C ASN A 817 -10.67 37.63 -9.11
N PRO A 818 -10.32 38.56 -8.21
CA PRO A 818 -8.97 38.67 -7.68
C PRO A 818 -8.43 37.33 -7.17
N GLY A 819 -7.11 37.13 -7.31
CA GLY A 819 -6.44 35.95 -6.76
C GLY A 819 -6.38 35.99 -5.23
N TYR A 820 -5.52 35.15 -4.66
CA TYR A 820 -5.27 35.07 -3.23
C TYR A 820 -4.91 36.42 -2.60
N ALA A 821 -4.23 37.29 -3.34
CA ALA A 821 -3.84 38.60 -2.84
C ALA A 821 -4.99 39.62 -2.77
N GLY A 822 -6.18 39.29 -3.27
CA GLY A 822 -7.32 40.21 -3.30
C GLY A 822 -7.12 41.43 -4.24
N VAL A 823 -6.15 41.35 -5.15
CA VAL A 823 -5.84 42.42 -6.11
C VAL A 823 -6.40 42.04 -7.49
N GLU A 824 -7.22 42.93 -8.07
CA GLU A 824 -7.68 42.75 -9.44
C GLU A 824 -6.50 42.57 -10.39
N ASN A 825 -6.68 41.74 -11.41
CA ASN A 825 -5.63 41.45 -12.38
C ASN A 825 -5.85 42.27 -13.65
N PRO A 826 -5.05 43.32 -13.91
CA PRO A 826 -5.20 44.15 -15.10
C PRO A 826 -5.06 43.36 -16.41
N LEU A 827 -4.42 42.19 -16.38
CA LEU A 827 -4.28 41.33 -17.57
C LEU A 827 -5.64 40.88 -18.12
N TYR A 828 -6.65 40.69 -17.27
CA TYR A 828 -7.98 40.25 -17.70
C TYR A 828 -8.75 41.33 -18.47
N GLN A 829 -8.36 42.59 -18.31
CA GLN A 829 -8.98 43.75 -18.97
C GLN A 829 -8.24 44.15 -20.26
N ARG A 830 -7.24 43.35 -20.69
CA ARG A 830 -6.46 43.65 -21.91
C ARG A 830 -7.29 43.28 -23.15
N ASP A 831 -7.75 44.29 -23.87
CA ASP A 831 -8.65 44.14 -25.03
C ASP A 831 -8.01 43.40 -26.23
N GLU A 832 -6.68 43.36 -26.34
CA GLU A 832 -5.95 42.72 -27.44
C GLU A 832 -5.10 41.54 -26.95
N GLY A 833 -5.18 40.41 -27.66
CA GLY A 833 -4.33 39.25 -27.43
C GLY A 833 -4.57 38.51 -26.11
N VAL A 834 -5.69 38.73 -25.41
CA VAL A 834 -6.09 37.89 -24.26
C VAL A 834 -7.39 37.18 -24.60
N ILE A 835 -7.41 35.87 -24.35
CA ILE A 835 -8.55 35.01 -24.56
C ILE A 835 -8.91 34.36 -23.23
N LEU A 836 -10.12 34.66 -22.75
CA LEU A 836 -10.61 34.17 -21.46
C LEU A 836 -11.39 32.87 -21.67
N LYS A 837 -10.97 31.79 -21.00
CA LYS A 837 -11.67 30.51 -20.92
C LYS A 837 -11.97 30.23 -19.45
N LEU A 838 -13.10 30.75 -18.99
CA LEU A 838 -13.48 30.67 -17.58
C LEU A 838 -14.11 29.32 -17.23
N GLY A 839 -13.81 28.82 -16.04
CA GLY A 839 -14.32 27.56 -15.51
C GLY A 839 -13.24 26.70 -14.86
N ASP A 840 -13.63 25.52 -14.37
CA ASP A 840 -12.68 24.59 -13.77
C ASP A 840 -11.52 24.27 -14.73
N ALA A 841 -10.29 24.23 -14.20
CA ALA A 841 -9.10 24.04 -15.02
C ALA A 841 -9.12 22.72 -15.81
N LYS A 842 -9.80 21.69 -15.31
CA LYS A 842 -9.97 20.42 -16.02
C LYS A 842 -10.88 20.59 -17.24
N GLU A 843 -11.99 21.31 -17.08
CA GLU A 843 -12.99 21.53 -18.12
C GLU A 843 -12.45 22.45 -19.22
N THR A 844 -11.83 23.57 -18.84
CA THR A 844 -11.29 24.57 -19.76
C THR A 844 -10.14 24.02 -20.60
N ILE A 845 -9.26 23.18 -20.03
CA ILE A 845 -8.19 22.50 -20.78
C ILE A 845 -8.75 21.42 -21.69
N GLN A 846 -9.78 20.69 -21.27
CA GLN A 846 -10.44 19.70 -22.13
C GLN A 846 -11.15 20.35 -23.33
N GLN A 847 -11.76 21.52 -23.13
CA GLN A 847 -12.31 22.34 -24.21
C GLN A 847 -11.21 22.82 -25.16
N LEU A 848 -10.10 23.32 -24.62
CA LEU A 848 -8.96 23.80 -25.41
C LEU A 848 -8.33 22.68 -26.26
N LEU A 849 -8.18 21.48 -25.70
CA LEU A 849 -7.76 20.28 -26.42
C LEU A 849 -8.71 19.93 -27.57
N THR A 850 -10.02 20.03 -27.33
CA THR A 850 -11.04 19.77 -28.35
C THR A 850 -10.99 20.82 -29.46
N GLU A 851 -10.85 22.09 -29.10
CA GLU A 851 -10.71 23.21 -30.05
C GLU A 851 -9.43 23.10 -30.88
N LEU A 852 -8.30 22.73 -30.27
CA LEU A 852 -7.02 22.52 -30.95
C LEU A 852 -7.13 21.40 -32.00
N ARG A 853 -7.75 20.26 -31.64
CA ARG A 853 -8.00 19.14 -32.56
C ARG A 853 -8.94 19.52 -33.72
N ASN A 854 -9.98 20.30 -33.41
CA ASN A 854 -10.94 20.76 -34.41
C ASN A 854 -10.34 21.82 -35.36
N ALA A 855 -9.52 22.74 -34.84
CA ALA A 855 -8.81 23.73 -35.64
C ALA A 855 -7.81 23.08 -36.59
N GLN A 856 -7.14 22.02 -36.16
CA GLN A 856 -6.24 21.22 -37.00
C GLN A 856 -6.98 20.53 -38.15
N SER A 857 -8.17 19.98 -37.89
CA SER A 857 -9.04 19.41 -38.92
C SER A 857 -9.51 20.44 -39.98
N ALA A 858 -9.49 21.74 -39.66
CA ALA A 858 -9.81 22.82 -40.57
C ALA A 858 -8.57 23.36 -41.33
N VAL A 859 -7.38 23.35 -40.72
CA VAL A 859 -6.12 23.79 -41.33
C VAL A 859 -5.56 22.74 -42.30
N ASP A 860 -5.78 21.44 -42.04
CA ASP A 860 -5.38 20.32 -42.91
C ASP A 860 -6.21 20.20 -44.19
N THR A 861 -7.18 21.10 -44.44
CA THR A 861 -7.89 21.15 -45.73
C THR A 861 -7.15 21.92 -46.83
N ASN A 862 -5.98 22.52 -46.57
CA ASN A 862 -5.27 23.28 -47.61
C ASN A 862 -3.76 23.04 -47.76
N ILE A 863 -3.09 22.25 -46.93
CA ILE A 863 -1.69 21.87 -47.15
C ILE A 863 -1.52 20.42 -46.70
N THR A 864 -0.82 19.63 -47.51
CA THR A 864 -0.64 18.15 -47.43
C THR A 864 -1.84 17.31 -47.86
N SER A 865 -2.06 17.38 -49.17
CA SER A 865 -2.61 16.33 -50.00
C SER A 865 -1.74 15.06 -50.06
N ASP A 866 -1.11 14.61 -48.97
CA ASP A 866 -0.27 13.39 -48.93
C ASP A 866 0.03 12.97 -47.48
N VAL A 867 -0.90 12.30 -46.80
CA VAL A 867 -0.71 11.06 -46.00
C VAL A 867 -2.11 10.62 -45.56
N LYS A 868 -2.50 9.42 -46.00
CA LYS A 868 -3.81 8.81 -45.74
C LYS A 868 -4.04 8.64 -44.23
N ASN A 869 -5.00 9.36 -43.66
CA ASN A 869 -5.84 8.80 -42.62
C ASN A 869 -7.07 8.18 -43.29
N LEU A 870 -7.43 6.98 -42.82
CA LEU A 870 -8.44 6.03 -43.33
C LEU A 870 -7.83 4.89 -44.15
N ASP A 871 -7.52 3.77 -43.49
CA ASP A 871 -7.44 2.49 -44.21
C ASP A 871 -8.50 1.50 -43.70
N PRO A 872 -9.68 1.41 -44.35
CA PRO A 872 -10.63 0.31 -44.15
C PRO A 872 -10.07 -1.07 -44.51
N MET A 873 -8.81 -1.20 -44.97
CA MET A 873 -8.15 -2.49 -45.17
C MET A 873 -7.73 -3.20 -43.88
N ALA A 874 -7.42 -2.52 -42.76
CA ALA A 874 -6.86 -3.18 -41.56
C ALA A 874 -7.80 -4.24 -40.95
N ALA A 875 -9.08 -3.91 -40.80
CA ALA A 875 -10.09 -4.84 -40.35
C ALA A 875 -10.38 -5.94 -41.40
N GLY A 876 -10.23 -5.63 -42.70
CA GLY A 876 -10.36 -6.61 -43.79
C GLY A 876 -9.24 -7.65 -43.80
N VAL A 877 -8.01 -7.24 -43.51
CA VAL A 877 -6.85 -8.13 -43.34
C VAL A 877 -7.07 -9.06 -42.15
N LEU A 878 -7.52 -8.52 -41.01
CA LEU A 878 -7.84 -9.32 -39.83
C LEU A 878 -9.02 -10.27 -40.05
N ALA A 879 -10.02 -9.88 -40.83
CA ALA A 879 -11.16 -10.73 -41.17
C ALA A 879 -10.76 -11.92 -42.07
N ALA A 880 -9.68 -11.79 -42.86
CA ALA A 880 -9.19 -12.83 -43.77
C ALA A 880 -8.05 -13.69 -43.18
N ALA A 881 -7.51 -13.31 -42.03
CA ALA A 881 -6.38 -13.99 -41.37
C ALA A 881 -6.82 -15.30 -40.70
N HIS A 882 -6.03 -16.37 -40.86
CA HIS A 882 -6.26 -17.65 -40.18
C HIS A 882 -5.34 -17.84 -38.98
N SER A 883 -4.26 -17.07 -38.90
CA SER A 883 -3.32 -17.04 -37.79
C SER A 883 -3.00 -15.59 -37.42
N VAL A 884 -3.18 -15.24 -36.14
CA VAL A 884 -2.97 -13.87 -35.65
C VAL A 884 -2.13 -13.89 -34.37
N ILE A 885 -1.10 -13.04 -34.33
CA ILE A 885 -0.32 -12.77 -33.12
C ILE A 885 -0.72 -11.42 -32.56
N ILE A 886 -1.03 -11.36 -31.26
CA ILE A 886 -1.27 -10.12 -30.53
C ILE A 886 -0.06 -9.80 -29.65
N VAL A 887 0.49 -8.61 -29.81
CA VAL A 887 1.63 -8.08 -29.04
C VAL A 887 1.15 -6.96 -28.13
N PRO A 888 0.89 -7.25 -26.84
CA PRO A 888 0.52 -6.23 -25.87
C PRO A 888 1.75 -5.42 -25.40
N GLY A 889 1.57 -4.11 -25.27
CA GLY A 889 2.58 -3.19 -24.77
C GLY A 889 2.06 -2.25 -23.69
N TYR A 890 2.91 -1.32 -23.28
CA TYR A 890 2.60 -0.42 -22.18
C TYR A 890 1.42 0.53 -22.48
N GLY A 891 1.22 0.92 -23.74
CA GLY A 891 0.05 1.73 -24.13
C GLY A 891 -1.28 1.02 -23.90
N MET A 892 -1.33 -0.32 -23.99
CA MET A 892 -2.53 -1.10 -23.59
C MET A 892 -2.84 -0.92 -22.09
N ALA A 893 -1.80 -0.94 -21.25
CA ALA A 893 -1.93 -0.81 -19.80
C ALA A 893 -2.34 0.60 -19.38
N LEU A 894 -1.76 1.63 -20.03
CA LEU A 894 -2.15 3.03 -19.83
C LEU A 894 -3.63 3.25 -20.14
N ALA A 895 -4.10 2.69 -21.25
CA ALA A 895 -5.49 2.83 -21.70
C ALA A 895 -6.48 1.91 -20.96
N GLN A 896 -6.01 1.02 -20.08
CA GLN A 896 -6.81 -0.04 -19.44
C GLN A 896 -7.61 -0.87 -20.47
N ALA A 897 -6.94 -1.22 -21.58
CA ALA A 897 -7.57 -1.82 -22.74
C ALA A 897 -7.56 -3.37 -22.75
N GLN A 898 -7.07 -4.03 -21.70
CA GLN A 898 -6.90 -5.50 -21.62
C GLN A 898 -8.16 -6.29 -21.96
N HIS A 899 -9.35 -5.81 -21.55
CA HIS A 899 -10.62 -6.45 -21.87
C HIS A 899 -11.01 -6.30 -23.35
N LEU A 900 -10.62 -5.19 -23.99
CA LEU A 900 -10.84 -5.00 -25.43
C LEU A 900 -9.90 -5.88 -26.26
N VAL A 901 -8.68 -6.10 -25.78
CA VAL A 901 -7.75 -7.05 -26.39
C VAL A 901 -8.35 -8.46 -26.37
N LYS A 902 -8.90 -8.89 -25.22
CA LYS A 902 -9.62 -10.16 -25.12
C LYS A 902 -10.82 -10.22 -26.07
N GLN A 903 -11.64 -9.16 -26.13
CA GLN A 903 -12.78 -9.10 -27.05
C GLN A 903 -12.36 -9.20 -28.52
N LEU A 904 -11.26 -8.56 -28.91
CA LEU A 904 -10.71 -8.66 -30.27
C LEU A 904 -10.27 -10.10 -30.56
N ALA A 905 -9.54 -10.73 -29.64
CA ALA A 905 -9.11 -12.11 -29.80
C ALA A 905 -10.30 -13.07 -29.89
N ASP A 906 -11.30 -12.94 -29.02
CA ASP A 906 -12.52 -13.75 -29.07
C ASP A 906 -13.24 -13.59 -30.41
N GLN A 907 -13.30 -12.37 -30.95
CA GLN A 907 -13.93 -12.11 -32.24
C GLN A 907 -13.15 -12.74 -33.41
N LEU A 908 -11.82 -12.76 -33.35
CA LEU A 908 -10.96 -13.41 -34.33
C LEU A 908 -11.04 -14.94 -34.25
N GLU A 909 -11.07 -15.50 -33.04
CA GLU A 909 -11.29 -16.94 -32.81
C GLU A 909 -12.67 -17.38 -33.31
N LEU A 910 -13.71 -16.55 -33.12
CA LEU A 910 -15.03 -16.77 -33.69
C LEU A 910 -15.02 -16.78 -35.24
N ASN A 911 -14.08 -16.07 -35.86
CA ASN A 911 -13.83 -16.10 -37.31
C ASN A 911 -13.01 -17.30 -37.78
N GLY A 912 -12.61 -18.19 -36.87
CA GLY A 912 -11.80 -19.36 -37.18
C GLY A 912 -10.30 -19.08 -37.25
N ALA A 913 -9.84 -17.89 -36.83
CA ALA A 913 -8.42 -17.59 -36.71
C ALA A 913 -7.84 -18.19 -35.43
N GLN A 914 -6.60 -18.69 -35.48
CA GLN A 914 -5.85 -19.06 -34.29
C GLN A 914 -5.15 -17.81 -33.73
N VAL A 915 -5.48 -17.42 -32.49
CA VAL A 915 -4.88 -16.26 -31.83
C VAL A 915 -3.86 -16.68 -30.78
N LYS A 916 -2.66 -16.09 -30.84
CA LYS A 916 -1.61 -16.25 -29.83
C LYS A 916 -1.19 -14.88 -29.29
N TYR A 917 -0.89 -14.80 -28.00
CA TYR A 917 -0.35 -13.57 -27.39
C TYR A 917 1.15 -13.74 -27.22
N VAL A 918 1.94 -12.83 -27.77
CA VAL A 918 3.40 -12.87 -27.62
C VAL A 918 3.84 -11.66 -26.81
N ILE A 919 4.40 -11.93 -25.63
CA ILE A 919 4.77 -10.91 -24.65
C ILE A 919 6.28 -10.75 -24.66
N HIS A 920 6.74 -9.50 -24.76
CA HIS A 920 8.12 -9.17 -24.50
C HIS A 920 8.37 -9.10 -22.98
N PRO A 921 9.46 -9.68 -22.42
CA PRO A 921 9.70 -9.72 -20.98
C PRO A 921 9.76 -8.35 -20.29
N VAL A 922 10.09 -7.29 -21.04
CA VAL A 922 10.13 -5.90 -20.56
C VAL A 922 8.97 -5.04 -21.09
N ALA A 923 7.91 -5.64 -21.63
CA ALA A 923 6.70 -4.89 -21.98
C ALA A 923 5.99 -4.40 -20.70
N GLY A 924 5.97 -3.08 -20.49
CA GLY A 924 5.33 -2.42 -19.35
C GLY A 924 6.31 -1.95 -18.25
N ARG A 925 5.77 -1.42 -17.13
CA ARG A 925 6.57 -0.86 -16.02
C ARG A 925 7.30 -1.90 -15.15
N MET A 926 6.96 -3.18 -15.26
CA MET A 926 7.62 -4.27 -14.52
C MET A 926 7.58 -5.59 -15.31
N PRO A 927 8.55 -6.52 -15.12
CA PRO A 927 8.50 -7.83 -15.76
C PRO A 927 7.22 -8.60 -15.40
N GLY A 928 6.56 -9.17 -16.42
CA GLY A 928 5.30 -9.90 -16.26
C GLY A 928 4.04 -9.02 -16.15
N HIS A 929 4.18 -7.69 -16.31
CA HIS A 929 3.05 -6.76 -16.24
C HIS A 929 1.93 -7.10 -17.24
N MET A 930 2.26 -7.40 -18.49
CA MET A 930 1.26 -7.80 -19.50
C MET A 930 0.58 -9.13 -19.16
N ASN A 931 1.32 -10.10 -18.59
CA ASN A 931 0.77 -11.40 -18.19
C ASN A 931 -0.32 -11.23 -17.13
N VAL A 932 -0.13 -10.32 -16.18
CA VAL A 932 -1.11 -10.03 -15.12
C VAL A 932 -2.36 -9.37 -15.71
N LEU A 933 -2.20 -8.36 -16.58
CA LEU A 933 -3.34 -7.66 -17.19
C LEU A 933 -4.15 -8.56 -18.12
N LEU A 934 -3.50 -9.42 -18.91
CA LEU A 934 -4.19 -10.38 -19.75
C LEU A 934 -4.86 -11.49 -18.91
N ALA A 935 -4.27 -11.91 -17.79
CA ALA A 935 -4.91 -12.83 -16.86
C ALA A 935 -6.13 -12.20 -16.14
N GLU A 936 -6.10 -10.90 -15.84
CA GLU A 936 -7.26 -10.15 -15.35
C GLU A 936 -8.40 -10.10 -16.38
N ALA A 937 -8.05 -10.12 -17.67
CA ALA A 937 -9.01 -10.21 -18.78
C ALA A 937 -9.39 -11.65 -19.18
N ASP A 938 -9.16 -12.65 -18.31
CA ASP A 938 -9.47 -14.07 -18.55
C ASP A 938 -8.77 -14.69 -19.78
N VAL A 939 -7.56 -14.22 -20.14
CA VAL A 939 -6.71 -14.91 -21.12
C VAL A 939 -5.98 -16.08 -20.46
N SER A 940 -6.07 -17.28 -21.05
CA SER A 940 -5.38 -18.47 -20.53
C SER A 940 -3.86 -18.33 -20.67
N TYR A 941 -3.13 -18.76 -19.64
CA TYR A 941 -1.66 -18.83 -19.69
C TYR A 941 -1.13 -19.71 -20.83
N GLU A 942 -1.93 -20.68 -21.33
CA GLU A 942 -1.55 -21.51 -22.47
C GLU A 942 -1.52 -20.76 -23.79
N GLN A 943 -2.19 -19.60 -23.87
CA GLN A 943 -2.20 -18.71 -25.04
C GLN A 943 -1.14 -17.60 -24.94
N LEU A 944 -0.44 -17.49 -23.81
CA LEU A 944 0.62 -16.52 -23.56
C LEU A 944 1.98 -17.14 -23.85
N TYR A 945 2.70 -16.58 -24.81
CA TYR A 945 4.01 -17.02 -25.21
C TYR A 945 5.06 -15.94 -24.97
N GLU A 946 6.24 -16.35 -24.54
CA GLU A 946 7.40 -15.48 -24.40
C GLU A 946 8.11 -15.31 -25.76
N MET A 947 8.78 -14.18 -25.95
CA MET A 947 9.51 -13.84 -27.18
C MET A 947 10.41 -14.97 -27.71
N ASP A 948 11.22 -15.61 -26.86
CA ASP A 948 12.18 -16.65 -27.27
C ASP A 948 11.52 -17.88 -27.92
N ALA A 949 10.25 -18.15 -27.60
CA ALA A 949 9.52 -19.30 -28.13
C ALA A 949 8.82 -19.01 -29.47
N MET A 950 8.62 -17.73 -29.81
CA MET A 950 7.71 -17.30 -30.89
C MET A 950 8.36 -16.38 -31.92
N ASN A 951 9.59 -15.89 -31.69
CA ASN A 951 10.24 -14.96 -32.62
C ASN A 951 10.41 -15.52 -34.04
N ASP A 952 10.58 -16.85 -34.18
CA ASP A 952 10.67 -17.52 -35.48
C ASP A 952 9.30 -17.67 -36.18
N GLU A 953 8.18 -17.52 -35.46
CA GLU A 953 6.83 -17.68 -36.04
C GLU A 953 6.31 -16.41 -36.73
N PHE A 954 6.89 -15.22 -36.46
CA PHE A 954 6.43 -13.95 -37.04
C PHE A 954 6.48 -13.92 -38.58
N GLU A 955 7.42 -14.62 -39.23
CA GLU A 955 7.45 -14.73 -40.71
C GLU A 955 6.29 -15.54 -41.30
N SER A 956 5.72 -16.44 -40.49
CA SER A 956 4.73 -17.44 -40.94
C SER A 956 3.29 -17.06 -40.65
N VAL A 957 3.05 -16.07 -39.78
CA VAL A 957 1.72 -15.59 -39.38
C VAL A 957 1.07 -14.74 -40.47
N ASP A 958 -0.26 -14.78 -40.56
CA ASP A 958 -1.01 -13.97 -41.54
C ASP A 958 -1.07 -12.50 -41.14
N ALA A 959 -1.27 -12.21 -39.84
CA ALA A 959 -1.30 -10.84 -39.33
C ALA A 959 -0.79 -10.72 -37.88
N VAL A 960 -0.22 -9.57 -37.55
CA VAL A 960 0.19 -9.19 -36.19
C VAL A 960 -0.57 -7.94 -35.76
N VAL A 961 -1.12 -7.94 -34.54
CA VAL A 961 -1.72 -6.76 -33.92
C VAL A 961 -0.85 -6.29 -32.76
N VAL A 962 -0.26 -5.11 -32.93
CA VAL A 962 0.56 -4.44 -31.93
C VAL A 962 -0.31 -3.46 -31.15
N ILE A 963 -0.30 -3.53 -29.82
CA ILE A 963 -1.17 -2.70 -28.97
C ILE A 963 -0.31 -1.94 -27.96
N GLY A 964 -0.01 -0.67 -28.26
CA GLY A 964 0.74 0.20 -27.36
C GLY A 964 2.18 -0.28 -27.10
N ALA A 965 2.83 -0.91 -28.09
CA ALA A 965 4.21 -1.40 -27.99
C ALA A 965 5.07 -0.72 -29.06
N ASN A 966 6.20 -0.13 -28.66
CA ASN A 966 7.13 0.54 -29.58
C ASN A 966 8.56 -0.03 -29.45
N ASP A 967 9.27 0.25 -28.35
CA ASP A 967 10.68 -0.11 -28.22
C ASP A 967 10.94 -1.62 -28.33
N VAL A 968 10.04 -2.43 -27.76
CA VAL A 968 10.17 -3.90 -27.70
C VAL A 968 10.05 -4.61 -29.04
N LEU A 969 9.70 -3.88 -30.11
CA LEU A 969 9.59 -4.38 -31.47
C LEU A 969 10.37 -3.52 -32.48
N ASN A 970 11.16 -2.56 -31.99
CA ASN A 970 11.85 -1.58 -32.83
C ASN A 970 13.08 -2.21 -33.52
N PRO A 971 13.08 -2.36 -34.87
CA PRO A 971 14.18 -3.00 -35.60
C PRO A 971 15.54 -2.30 -35.45
N ALA A 972 15.53 -1.00 -35.11
CA ALA A 972 16.76 -0.24 -34.88
C ALA A 972 17.63 -0.85 -33.76
N ALA A 973 17.06 -1.65 -32.85
CA ALA A 973 17.81 -2.41 -31.86
C ALA A 973 18.87 -3.36 -32.44
N ARG A 974 18.70 -3.83 -33.70
CA ARG A 974 19.66 -4.74 -34.35
C ARG A 974 20.88 -4.02 -34.94
N ASP A 975 20.69 -2.82 -35.48
CA ASP A 975 21.66 -2.19 -36.38
C ASP A 975 22.13 -0.79 -35.93
N ALA A 976 21.39 -0.11 -35.05
CA ALA A 976 21.69 1.27 -34.65
C ALA A 976 22.61 1.34 -33.42
N VAL A 977 23.93 1.17 -33.65
CA VAL A 977 25.00 0.99 -32.63
C VAL A 977 25.03 2.04 -31.52
N ASP A 978 24.64 3.28 -31.83
CA ASP A 978 24.71 4.42 -30.90
C ASP A 978 23.40 4.69 -30.15
N THR A 979 22.46 3.75 -30.18
CA THR A 979 21.13 3.90 -29.55
C THR A 979 20.99 3.12 -28.25
N PRO A 980 20.17 3.59 -27.28
CA PRO A 980 19.93 2.88 -26.01
C PRO A 980 19.34 1.47 -26.16
N ILE A 981 18.72 1.16 -27.30
CA ILE A 981 18.14 -0.16 -27.60
C ILE A 981 19.10 -1.07 -28.38
N TYR A 982 20.31 -0.63 -28.72
CA TYR A 982 21.25 -1.45 -29.48
C TYR A 982 21.61 -2.74 -28.73
N GLY A 983 21.40 -3.87 -29.40
CA GLY A 983 21.60 -5.21 -28.83
C GLY A 983 20.48 -5.67 -27.89
N MET A 984 19.41 -4.87 -27.72
CA MET A 984 18.21 -5.31 -27.00
C MET A 984 17.50 -6.40 -27.83
N PRO A 985 17.16 -7.55 -27.23
CA PRO A 985 16.25 -8.49 -27.85
C PRO A 985 14.91 -7.80 -28.15
N ILE A 986 14.33 -8.05 -29.32
CA ILE A 986 13.05 -7.49 -29.75
C ILE A 986 12.16 -8.59 -30.29
N LEU A 987 10.85 -8.34 -30.30
CA LEU A 987 9.90 -9.14 -31.06
C LEU A 987 10.09 -8.87 -32.55
N ASN A 988 10.20 -9.94 -33.35
CA ASN A 988 10.42 -9.87 -34.80
C ASN A 988 9.18 -9.45 -35.60
N VAL A 989 8.41 -8.49 -35.09
CA VAL A 989 7.18 -7.98 -35.74
C VAL A 989 7.46 -7.45 -37.14
N ASP A 990 8.64 -6.90 -37.36
CA ASP A 990 9.10 -6.38 -38.66
C ASP A 990 9.20 -7.44 -39.76
N GLN A 991 9.29 -8.72 -39.39
CA GLN A 991 9.35 -9.86 -40.30
C GLN A 991 7.96 -10.35 -40.72
N ALA A 992 6.89 -9.87 -40.09
CA ALA A 992 5.53 -10.29 -40.42
C ALA A 992 5.02 -9.70 -41.74
N LYS A 993 4.11 -10.42 -42.40
CA LYS A 993 3.51 -10.02 -43.68
C LYS A 993 2.63 -8.80 -43.53
N GLU A 994 1.68 -8.87 -42.61
CA GLU A 994 0.74 -7.80 -42.30
C GLU A 994 0.84 -7.42 -40.82
N VAL A 995 1.02 -6.14 -40.51
CA VAL A 995 1.17 -5.61 -39.16
C VAL A 995 0.18 -4.48 -38.95
N ILE A 996 -0.70 -4.62 -37.97
CA ILE A 996 -1.63 -3.59 -37.53
C ILE A 996 -1.07 -2.99 -36.24
N ILE A 997 -0.80 -1.68 -36.24
CA ILE A 997 -0.19 -0.99 -35.11
C ILE A 997 -1.22 -0.03 -34.49
N CYS A 998 -1.65 -0.36 -33.28
CA CYS A 998 -2.53 0.44 -32.43
C CYS A 998 -1.70 1.15 -31.35
N ASN A 999 -0.90 2.13 -31.78
CA ASN A 999 -0.06 2.97 -30.91
C ASN A 999 -0.59 4.40 -30.87
N PHE A 1000 -0.25 5.14 -29.81
CA PHE A 1000 -0.79 6.50 -29.61
C PHE A 1000 -0.40 7.46 -30.75
N ASP A 1001 0.86 7.43 -31.16
CA ASP A 1001 1.42 8.24 -32.23
C ASP A 1001 2.60 7.50 -32.90
N LEU A 1002 3.30 8.18 -33.81
CA LEU A 1002 4.52 7.69 -34.46
C LEU A 1002 5.80 8.10 -33.73
N LYS A 1003 5.70 8.80 -32.59
CA LYS A 1003 6.88 9.27 -31.88
C LYS A 1003 7.71 8.07 -31.39
N PRO A 1004 9.03 8.28 -31.19
CA PRO A 1004 9.87 7.30 -30.51
C PRO A 1004 9.26 6.81 -29.19
N GLY A 1005 9.53 5.54 -28.87
CA GLY A 1005 9.13 4.98 -27.58
C GLY A 1005 9.92 5.57 -26.41
N TYR A 1006 9.85 4.91 -25.26
CA TYR A 1006 10.56 5.32 -24.04
C TYR A 1006 12.06 5.45 -24.25
N ALA A 1007 12.65 4.68 -25.17
CA ALA A 1007 14.06 4.75 -25.46
C ALA A 1007 14.50 5.95 -26.33
N GLY A 1008 13.54 6.74 -26.85
CA GLY A 1008 13.85 7.92 -27.68
C GLY A 1008 14.44 7.57 -29.05
N VAL A 1009 14.22 6.35 -29.54
CA VAL A 1009 14.71 5.87 -30.84
C VAL A 1009 13.56 5.75 -31.82
N GLU A 1010 13.69 6.37 -32.99
CA GLU A 1010 12.74 6.24 -34.10
C GLU A 1010 12.54 4.76 -34.47
N ASN A 1011 11.32 4.40 -34.88
CA ASN A 1011 10.99 3.02 -35.20
C ASN A 1011 10.85 2.84 -36.72
N PRO A 1012 11.85 2.23 -37.40
CA PRO A 1012 11.80 2.03 -38.84
C PRO A 1012 10.59 1.23 -39.33
N LEU A 1013 9.94 0.46 -38.44
CA LEU A 1013 8.73 -0.28 -38.78
C LEU A 1013 7.58 0.65 -39.22
N TYR A 1014 7.51 1.87 -38.69
CA TYR A 1014 6.46 2.83 -39.04
C TYR A 1014 6.61 3.41 -40.45
N GLU A 1015 7.82 3.37 -41.00
CA GLU A 1015 8.11 3.86 -42.35
C GLU A 1015 7.85 2.80 -43.44
N ARG A 1016 7.58 1.54 -43.04
CA ARG A 1016 7.33 0.44 -43.97
C ARG A 1016 5.99 0.66 -44.69
N THR A 1017 6.06 0.92 -45.99
CA THR A 1017 4.88 1.27 -46.82
C THR A 1017 4.03 0.06 -47.26
N GLU A 1018 4.55 -1.17 -47.14
CA GLU A 1018 3.87 -2.40 -47.55
C GLU A 1018 3.59 -3.30 -46.34
N GLY A 1019 2.32 -3.67 -46.15
CA GLY A 1019 1.89 -4.61 -45.11
C GLY A 1019 1.95 -4.04 -43.68
N VAL A 1020 1.95 -2.72 -43.51
CA VAL A 1020 1.81 -2.07 -42.19
C VAL A 1020 0.63 -1.12 -42.22
N TYR A 1021 -0.29 -1.28 -41.27
CA TYR A 1021 -1.47 -0.44 -41.10
C TYR A 1021 -1.39 0.25 -39.76
N LEU A 1022 -1.36 1.58 -39.79
CA LEU A 1022 -1.25 2.42 -38.60
C LEU A 1022 -2.66 2.86 -38.17
N LYS A 1023 -3.07 2.51 -36.95
CA LYS A 1023 -4.28 3.01 -36.29
C LYS A 1023 -3.82 3.81 -35.08
N LEU A 1024 -3.58 5.09 -35.28
CA LEU A 1024 -3.03 5.98 -34.26
C LEU A 1024 -4.12 6.49 -33.30
N GLY A 1025 -3.77 6.66 -32.03
CA GLY A 1025 -4.66 7.15 -30.97
C GLY A 1025 -4.62 6.28 -29.72
N ASP A 1026 -5.44 6.62 -28.72
CA ASP A 1026 -5.53 5.84 -27.49
C ASP A 1026 -5.85 4.36 -27.80
N ALA A 1027 -5.14 3.44 -27.14
CA ALA A 1027 -5.26 2.01 -27.43
C ALA A 1027 -6.70 1.50 -27.24
N LYS A 1028 -7.47 2.10 -26.32
CA LYS A 1028 -8.88 1.77 -26.11
C LYS A 1028 -9.75 2.19 -27.29
N GLU A 1029 -9.53 3.39 -27.82
CA GLU A 1029 -10.29 3.94 -28.94
C GLU A 1029 -9.99 3.19 -30.23
N THR A 1030 -8.70 3.01 -30.54
CA THR A 1030 -8.24 2.32 -31.75
C THR A 1030 -8.69 0.86 -31.80
N LEU A 1031 -8.68 0.15 -30.66
CA LEU A 1031 -9.23 -1.22 -30.56
C LEU A 1031 -10.75 -1.26 -30.69
N GLN A 1032 -11.48 -0.30 -30.10
CA GLN A 1032 -12.93 -0.24 -30.25
C GLN A 1032 -13.35 -0.04 -31.71
N ASP A 1033 -12.64 0.83 -32.44
CA ASP A 1033 -12.94 1.08 -33.83
C ASP A 1033 -12.57 -0.11 -34.72
N LEU A 1034 -11.43 -0.76 -34.45
CA LEU A 1034 -11.04 -2.00 -35.12
C LEU A 1034 -12.07 -3.12 -34.90
N LEU A 1035 -12.59 -3.26 -33.66
CA LEU A 1035 -13.62 -4.24 -33.33
C LEU A 1035 -14.94 -3.94 -34.05
N LYS A 1036 -15.38 -2.68 -34.09
CA LYS A 1036 -16.59 -2.26 -34.82
C LYS A 1036 -16.46 -2.55 -36.32
N GLU A 1037 -15.32 -2.21 -36.92
CA GLU A 1037 -15.04 -2.49 -38.34
C GLU A 1037 -15.06 -4.00 -38.62
N LEU A 1038 -14.41 -4.81 -37.78
CA LEU A 1038 -14.37 -6.27 -37.92
C LEU A 1038 -15.77 -6.90 -37.83
N ILE A 1039 -16.59 -6.46 -36.87
CA ILE A 1039 -17.98 -6.92 -36.70
C ILE A 1039 -18.85 -6.48 -37.89
N HIS A 1040 -18.63 -5.27 -38.42
CA HIS A 1040 -19.36 -4.77 -39.58
C HIS A 1040 -19.06 -5.59 -40.85
N ILE A 1041 -17.80 -5.97 -41.07
CA ILE A 1041 -17.38 -6.81 -42.20
C ILE A 1041 -18.03 -8.20 -42.13
N GLN A 1042 -18.07 -8.83 -40.94
CA GLN A 1042 -18.75 -10.12 -40.76
C GLN A 1042 -20.25 -10.05 -41.04
N ASN A 1043 -20.92 -9.03 -40.51
CA ASN A 1043 -22.36 -8.86 -40.70
C ASN A 1043 -22.72 -8.59 -42.18
N SER A 1044 -21.83 -7.92 -42.91
CA SER A 1044 -21.99 -7.63 -44.33
C SER A 1044 -21.69 -8.85 -45.23
N GLY A 1045 -20.75 -9.72 -44.83
CA GLY A 1045 -20.45 -10.98 -45.53
C GLY A 1045 -21.55 -12.03 -45.42
N ASN A 1046 -22.23 -12.12 -44.28
CA ASN A 1046 -23.37 -13.02 -44.05
C ASN A 1046 -24.68 -12.60 -44.76
N LEU A 1047 -24.73 -11.41 -45.37
CA LEU A 1047 -25.87 -10.96 -46.18
C LEU A 1047 -25.71 -11.28 -47.68
N GLN A 1048 -24.54 -11.76 -48.11
CA GLN A 1048 -24.24 -12.17 -49.50
C GLN A 1048 -24.12 -13.69 -49.71
N GLN A 1049 -24.11 -14.49 -48.64
CA GLN A 1049 -24.36 -15.94 -48.68
C GLN A 1049 -25.83 -16.23 -48.40
#